data_AF-A0A2A4G6K1-F1
#
_entry.id   AF-A0A2A4G6K1-F1
#
_cell.length_a   1.000
_cell.length_b   1.000
_cell.length_c   1.000
_cell.angle_alpha   90.00
_cell.angle_beta   90.00
_cell.angle_gamma   90.00
#
_symmetry.space_group_name_H-M   'P 1'
#
loop_
_entity.id
_entity.type
_entity.pdbx_description
1 polymer ?
#
loop_
_entity_poly.entity_id
_entity_poly.type
_entity_poly.pdbx_seq_one_letter_code
_entity_poly.pdbx_strand_id
1 'polypeptide(L)'
;MNTMKAIFKALMAFAAIAIMITACKTDKGPLPPLTYTGEEPKVQDPLSPEDSQRHIQLPEGFEAQLFAAEPNIINPIAFSWDEKGRLWVVQSQDYPHGLANDVGGDRITICEDTNGDGKADTFTDFATEQSLTTGITIVDGGAIVAQAPNMVYLQDTDGDDKMDKSTILFDGFGTWDTHAGPSSLRYGLDNKIWGSVGYSGFENSFQGKNVNFKMGVFNFGRDGKSFEPVGQFNNNTWGLGFNENFEIFGSTANNNHACYVGIPLRYYEYLDKRPKWALNADFIQGHYEITPADTLIPLQQVDVRGGYTAAAGANFYTARNYPKAYWNQMYVTEPTGHLVHLARIEKEGAGYTEVDGGNIFASTDAWSAPVFAETGPDGNLWVADWYNPVIQHNPDKRGMENQIWNDEKGDGNAHINPLRDKGHGRIYIITHEDGDDSDIESLEDADNDELLEALSDPNMFWRTTAQRLIVEGNKKELIPELVKLAKNNAQIDETGLNAGALHALWTLDGLGAFDNEEHISLLYGALGNKSYAVQRAAIALLPATTEASEKLVASGLLQTSDLRLCKNAILKAGELPETVEMSAAMETLASVGVNSEDKWLDAAVKVYHREKNFEYVEEKDVDMLLGSAQEGKAVWSYTQETPAEGWNQVDFNTSSWKKGEAKFGGKKTFKKTLWSTQDIYLRREFTLKETLEEPVIKIAHDDGYSIYINGELLVSEEGASGKHKYIKLDKEKGKLFKKGKNLIAVHCHDNGGERYIDVGIGTVRKPVPDVTFNLKTVNQKMAFDKTVLEATAGQLIEIKLANPDQMSHNLVVIDKGSTEAFGKMVDDFMQKPEAAKMGYVPKSRYVLGATPMLEPGESGSVMVRLPNVPGRYPFVCTFPGHWRMMQGVIIVNAPGSYISKDERAPKISMMGGGGSHDFLRFFGIQDGKTLSLDGTNTVIYTENGKELEDLLPVTDVLHISNNKPFGATTQEAIFNRVNEGMAMLIYHPSTWYNWQDWPKYNKELVGGGSRSHEKLQTFEVKVVKPNHPIMKGVPAKFRIFDELYRWEQDPEGTDIEVLAMGRGLESGDEFPVVWIVKHPKSKIVANTLGHDERAHDIKPYQTILKNSIQWVLPQ
;
A
#
# COMPACT_ATOMS: atom_id res chain seq x y z
N MET A 1 -14.40 87.40 23.24
CA MET A 1 -14.52 86.23 22.34
C MET A 1 -13.25 85.38 22.24
N ASN A 2 -12.04 85.95 22.33
CA ASN A 2 -10.79 85.16 22.33
C ASN A 2 -10.44 84.50 23.68
N THR A 3 -10.94 85.02 24.79
CA THR A 3 -10.70 84.46 26.13
C THR A 3 -11.51 83.18 26.41
N MET A 4 -12.68 83.03 25.78
CA MET A 4 -13.51 81.82 25.92
C MET A 4 -12.98 80.62 25.10
N LYS A 5 -12.33 80.88 23.95
CA LYS A 5 -11.68 79.84 23.14
C LYS A 5 -10.39 79.29 23.77
N ALA A 6 -9.67 80.12 24.55
CA ALA A 6 -8.48 79.67 25.29
C ALA A 6 -8.84 78.78 26.48
N ILE A 7 -9.92 79.09 27.20
CA ILE A 7 -10.41 78.28 28.32
C ILE A 7 -10.98 76.95 27.83
N PHE A 8 -11.66 76.91 26.67
CA PHE A 8 -12.17 75.67 26.09
C PHE A 8 -11.07 74.73 25.55
N LYS A 9 -9.98 75.28 24.99
CA LYS A 9 -8.80 74.50 24.60
C LYS A 9 -7.99 74.00 25.80
N ALA A 10 -7.91 74.78 26.88
CA ALA A 10 -7.25 74.36 28.11
C ALA A 10 -8.03 73.25 28.84
N LEU A 11 -9.38 73.31 28.85
CA LEU A 11 -10.23 72.25 29.42
C LEU A 11 -10.22 70.96 28.59
N MET A 12 -10.14 71.02 27.25
CA MET A 12 -9.95 69.82 26.43
C MET A 12 -8.55 69.21 26.57
N ALA A 13 -7.51 70.03 26.72
CA ALA A 13 -6.15 69.54 26.96
C ALA A 13 -6.00 68.91 28.36
N PHE A 14 -6.67 69.45 29.39
CA PHE A 14 -6.69 68.86 30.73
C PHE A 14 -7.56 67.60 30.81
N ALA A 15 -8.67 67.52 30.06
CA ALA A 15 -9.46 66.30 29.94
C ALA A 15 -8.70 65.20 29.16
N ALA A 16 -7.96 65.54 28.11
CA ALA A 16 -7.14 64.59 27.35
C ALA A 16 -5.92 64.09 28.16
N ILE A 17 -5.32 64.93 29.01
CA ILE A 17 -4.19 64.54 29.88
C ILE A 17 -4.68 63.78 31.13
N ALA A 18 -5.86 64.09 31.67
CA ALA A 18 -6.46 63.32 32.77
C ALA A 18 -6.98 61.95 32.32
N ILE A 19 -7.48 61.83 31.08
CA ILE A 19 -7.87 60.55 30.47
C ILE A 19 -6.63 59.71 30.08
N MET A 20 -5.48 60.35 29.79
CA MET A 20 -4.21 59.62 29.57
C MET A 20 -3.48 59.16 30.85
N ILE A 21 -3.88 59.62 32.05
CA ILE A 21 -3.23 59.23 33.32
C ILE A 21 -4.14 58.35 34.21
N THR A 22 -5.35 58.03 33.74
CA THR A 22 -6.24 57.05 34.40
C THR A 22 -6.62 55.86 33.51
N ALA A 23 -5.87 55.60 32.44
CA ALA A 23 -5.69 54.23 31.99
C ALA A 23 -4.77 53.56 33.01
N CYS A 24 -5.37 52.94 34.02
CA CYS A 24 -4.66 52.04 34.91
C CYS A 24 -3.79 51.12 34.05
N LYS A 25 -2.48 51.27 34.21
CA LYS A 25 -1.58 50.13 34.29
C LYS A 25 -2.26 49.12 35.22
N THR A 26 -3.06 48.23 34.64
CA THR A 26 -2.98 46.85 35.08
C THR A 26 -1.57 46.47 34.68
N ASP A 27 -0.64 46.52 35.63
CA ASP A 27 0.41 45.50 35.62
C ASP A 27 -0.36 44.21 35.34
N LYS A 28 -0.23 43.69 34.11
CA LYS A 28 -0.67 42.32 33.84
C LYS A 28 0.23 41.53 34.78
N GLY A 29 -0.27 41.27 35.98
CA GLY A 29 0.32 40.24 36.84
C GLY A 29 0.51 39.01 35.96
N PRO A 30 1.53 38.19 36.22
CA PRO A 30 1.77 37.00 35.42
C PRO A 30 0.44 36.29 35.18
N LEU A 31 0.17 35.93 33.91
CA LEU A 31 -1.04 35.20 33.55
C LEU A 31 -1.20 34.05 34.57
N PRO A 32 -2.42 33.81 35.09
CA PRO A 32 -2.63 32.69 35.98
C PRO A 32 -2.10 31.41 35.30
N PRO A 33 -1.44 30.50 36.04
CA PRO A 33 -0.86 29.31 35.43
C PRO A 33 -1.94 28.57 34.64
N LEU A 34 -1.67 28.33 33.35
CA LEU A 34 -2.52 27.50 32.50
C LEU A 34 -2.65 26.14 33.18
N THR A 35 -3.88 25.70 33.39
CA THR A 35 -4.18 24.39 33.97
C THR A 35 -5.16 23.71 33.03
N TYR A 36 -4.61 22.91 32.13
CA TYR A 36 -5.39 22.03 31.25
C TYR A 36 -5.92 20.79 31.98
N THR A 37 -5.88 20.78 33.31
CA THR A 37 -6.12 19.61 34.18
C THR A 37 -7.04 19.96 35.36
N GLY A 38 -7.92 19.03 35.81
CA GLY A 38 -8.85 19.22 36.95
C GLY A 38 -10.34 19.04 36.62
N GLU A 39 -11.25 19.50 37.49
CA GLU A 39 -12.70 19.58 37.19
C GLU A 39 -13.11 20.92 36.54
N GLU A 40 -12.29 21.97 36.68
CA GLU A 40 -12.52 23.31 36.13
C GLU A 40 -11.28 23.84 35.36
N PRO A 41 -11.20 23.62 34.04
CA PRO A 41 -10.18 24.19 33.15
C PRO A 41 -9.87 25.65 33.32
N LYS A 42 -8.58 26.01 33.22
CA LYS A 42 -8.18 27.35 32.80
C LYS A 42 -7.47 27.27 31.46
N VAL A 43 -8.25 27.48 30.40
CA VAL A 43 -7.78 27.62 29.03
C VAL A 43 -7.53 29.10 28.76
N GLN A 44 -6.47 29.39 28.01
CA GLN A 44 -6.18 30.73 27.52
C GLN A 44 -7.34 31.20 26.63
N ASP A 45 -7.78 32.45 26.75
CA ASP A 45 -8.66 33.03 25.72
C ASP A 45 -7.85 33.19 24.40
N PRO A 46 -8.50 33.08 23.22
CA PRO A 46 -7.80 33.29 21.96
C PRO A 46 -7.18 34.69 21.92
N LEU A 47 -5.92 34.78 21.48
CA LEU A 47 -5.25 36.06 21.27
C LEU A 47 -5.70 36.67 19.94
N SER A 48 -5.52 37.99 19.77
CA SER A 48 -5.64 38.58 18.43
C SER A 48 -4.54 38.03 17.52
N PRO A 49 -4.74 38.05 16.18
CA PRO A 49 -3.71 37.62 15.25
C PRO A 49 -2.35 38.29 15.48
N GLU A 50 -2.34 39.60 15.72
CA GLU A 50 -1.10 40.36 15.95
C GLU A 50 -0.43 40.04 17.29
N ASP A 51 -1.21 39.77 18.34
CA ASP A 51 -0.65 39.40 19.64
C ASP A 51 -0.09 37.97 19.61
N SER A 52 -0.78 37.03 18.96
CA SER A 52 -0.29 35.66 18.76
C SER A 52 0.96 35.60 17.88
N GLN A 53 1.03 36.41 16.82
CA GLN A 53 2.21 36.50 15.96
C GLN A 53 3.48 36.84 16.75
N ARG A 54 3.38 37.65 17.82
CA ARG A 54 4.51 37.98 18.71
C ARG A 54 4.99 36.82 19.58
N HIS A 55 4.19 35.76 19.70
CA HIS A 55 4.56 34.55 20.44
C HIS A 55 5.32 33.54 19.59
N ILE A 56 5.45 33.78 18.28
CA ILE A 56 6.22 32.96 17.34
C ILE A 56 7.71 33.27 17.50
N GLN A 57 8.48 32.21 17.71
CA GLN A 57 9.94 32.22 17.72
C GLN A 57 10.45 31.62 16.41
N LEU A 58 11.41 32.31 15.80
CA LEU A 58 12.01 31.99 14.50
C LEU A 58 13.54 32.03 14.62
N PRO A 59 14.28 31.36 13.72
CA PRO A 59 15.73 31.53 13.62
C PRO A 59 16.12 32.98 13.30
N GLU A 60 17.38 33.34 13.58
CA GLU A 60 17.93 34.66 13.24
C GLU A 60 17.78 34.96 11.73
N GLY A 61 17.39 36.19 11.40
CA GLY A 61 17.13 36.65 10.04
C GLY A 61 15.72 36.37 9.51
N PHE A 62 14.90 35.60 10.24
CA PHE A 62 13.52 35.28 9.82
C PHE A 62 12.46 36.11 10.54
N GLU A 63 11.39 36.42 9.83
CA GLU A 63 10.18 37.08 10.34
C GLU A 63 8.93 36.30 9.91
N ALA A 64 7.90 36.27 10.75
CA ALA A 64 6.59 35.74 10.40
C ALA A 64 5.69 36.91 10.03
N GLN A 65 5.06 36.87 8.86
CA GLN A 65 4.09 37.84 8.39
C GLN A 65 2.70 37.21 8.38
N LEU A 66 1.71 37.90 8.94
CA LEU A 66 0.32 37.43 8.92
C LEU A 66 -0.31 37.78 7.56
N PHE A 67 -0.63 36.77 6.76
CA PHE A 67 -1.24 36.94 5.44
C PHE A 67 -2.78 36.96 5.51
N ALA A 68 -3.38 36.00 6.21
CA ALA A 68 -4.83 35.88 6.35
C ALA A 68 -5.20 35.31 7.73
N ALA A 69 -6.35 35.71 8.26
CA ALA A 69 -6.84 35.28 9.57
C ALA A 69 -8.37 35.26 9.62
N GLU A 70 -8.91 34.85 10.77
CA GLU A 70 -10.33 35.00 11.08
C GLU A 70 -10.84 36.46 10.98
N PRO A 71 -12.11 36.68 10.58
CA PRO A 71 -13.16 35.69 10.29
C PRO A 71 -13.10 35.12 8.86
N ASN A 72 -12.19 35.60 8.01
CA ASN A 72 -12.13 35.20 6.61
C ASN A 72 -11.56 33.79 6.42
N ILE A 73 -10.56 33.43 7.24
CA ILE A 73 -10.00 32.09 7.33
C ILE A 73 -10.30 31.48 8.70
N ILE A 74 -10.82 30.26 8.70
CA ILE A 74 -11.07 29.46 9.90
C ILE A 74 -10.55 28.04 9.65
N ASN A 75 -9.96 27.41 10.67
CA ASN A 75 -9.55 25.99 10.65
C ASN A 75 -8.92 25.54 9.29
N PRO A 76 -7.84 26.17 8.82
CA PRO A 76 -7.21 25.79 7.56
C PRO A 76 -6.57 24.40 7.66
N ILE A 77 -6.95 23.45 6.79
CA ILE A 77 -6.37 22.09 6.74
C ILE A 77 -5.18 22.01 5.79
N ALA A 78 -5.37 22.55 4.59
CA ALA A 78 -4.44 22.44 3.48
C ALA A 78 -4.64 23.65 2.56
N PHE A 79 -3.62 24.00 1.80
CA PHE A 79 -3.73 25.01 0.76
C PHE A 79 -2.90 24.63 -0.47
N SER A 80 -3.14 25.34 -1.57
CA SER A 80 -2.34 25.29 -2.80
C SER A 80 -2.37 26.66 -3.49
N TRP A 81 -1.66 26.81 -4.60
CA TRP A 81 -1.68 28.05 -5.40
C TRP A 81 -2.01 27.76 -6.86
N ASP A 82 -2.73 28.68 -7.48
CA ASP A 82 -2.96 28.67 -8.92
C ASP A 82 -1.83 29.36 -9.70
N GLU A 83 -1.90 29.30 -11.01
CA GLU A 83 -0.94 29.94 -11.92
C GLU A 83 -0.84 31.46 -11.78
N LYS A 84 -1.79 32.13 -11.08
CA LYS A 84 -1.72 33.56 -10.77
C LYS A 84 -0.99 33.85 -9.46
N GLY A 85 -0.52 32.82 -8.76
CA GLY A 85 0.08 32.95 -7.43
C GLY A 85 -0.94 33.18 -6.30
N ARG A 86 -2.24 33.01 -6.54
CA ARG A 86 -3.28 33.20 -5.52
C ARG A 86 -3.36 32.00 -4.60
N LEU A 87 -3.60 32.22 -3.30
CA LEU A 87 -3.68 31.15 -2.31
C LEU A 87 -5.09 30.56 -2.25
N TRP A 88 -5.21 29.24 -2.43
CA TRP A 88 -6.46 28.48 -2.31
C TRP A 88 -6.45 27.69 -0.99
N VAL A 89 -7.29 28.07 -0.04
CA VAL A 89 -7.30 27.50 1.31
C VAL A 89 -8.53 26.60 1.51
N VAL A 90 -8.29 25.36 1.91
CA VAL A 90 -9.32 24.47 2.43
C VAL A 90 -9.58 24.80 3.89
N GLN A 91 -10.79 25.25 4.18
CA GLN A 91 -11.25 25.59 5.52
C GLN A 91 -12.27 24.57 5.98
N SER A 92 -12.08 24.03 7.20
CA SER A 92 -12.98 22.98 7.69
C SER A 92 -13.82 23.38 8.89
N GLN A 93 -15.13 23.19 8.74
CA GLN A 93 -16.12 23.32 9.80
C GLN A 93 -16.62 21.96 10.28
N ASP A 94 -16.61 20.97 9.39
CA ASP A 94 -17.11 19.62 9.66
C ASP A 94 -16.07 18.79 10.41
N TYR A 95 -14.79 18.88 10.04
CA TYR A 95 -13.73 18.10 10.69
C TYR A 95 -13.64 18.43 12.19
N PRO A 96 -13.47 17.43 13.07
CA PRO A 96 -13.28 15.99 12.79
C PRO A 96 -14.56 15.14 12.73
N HIS A 97 -15.75 15.72 12.92
CA HIS A 97 -17.00 14.96 13.03
C HIS A 97 -17.67 14.78 11.66
N GLY A 98 -18.59 13.81 11.54
CA GLY A 98 -19.41 13.68 10.33
C GLY A 98 -20.20 14.95 10.03
N LEU A 99 -20.71 15.05 8.80
CA LEU A 99 -21.52 16.15 8.27
C LEU A 99 -22.41 16.86 9.32
N ALA A 100 -22.24 18.18 9.47
CA ALA A 100 -23.11 18.98 10.33
C ALA A 100 -24.55 19.13 9.77
N ASN A 101 -24.72 18.92 8.44
CA ASN A 101 -25.98 18.99 7.69
C ASN A 101 -25.88 18.13 6.40
N ASP A 102 -26.95 18.04 5.60
CA ASP A 102 -26.99 17.17 4.40
C ASP A 102 -26.01 17.56 3.26
N VAL A 103 -25.36 18.73 3.32
CA VAL A 103 -24.50 19.28 2.26
C VAL A 103 -23.04 19.51 2.66
N GLY A 104 -22.72 19.62 3.96
CA GLY A 104 -21.37 19.91 4.48
C GLY A 104 -21.16 21.39 4.79
N GLY A 105 -20.15 21.70 5.62
CA GLY A 105 -19.80 23.04 6.10
C GLY A 105 -18.40 23.51 5.70
N ASP A 106 -17.61 22.68 5.03
CA ASP A 106 -16.27 23.06 4.57
C ASP A 106 -16.35 23.98 3.34
N ARG A 107 -15.31 24.77 3.12
CA ARG A 107 -15.18 25.69 1.98
C ARG A 107 -13.77 25.76 1.45
N ILE A 108 -13.65 26.18 0.19
CA ILE A 108 -12.39 26.49 -0.48
C ILE A 108 -12.42 27.96 -0.83
N THR A 109 -11.46 28.73 -0.31
CA THR A 109 -11.42 30.19 -0.48
C THR A 109 -10.12 30.61 -1.14
N ILE A 110 -10.24 31.39 -2.20
CA ILE A 110 -9.15 32.07 -2.90
C ILE A 110 -8.85 33.36 -2.14
N CYS A 111 -7.60 33.55 -1.76
CA CYS A 111 -7.11 34.70 -1.00
C CYS A 111 -6.10 35.47 -1.85
N GLU A 112 -6.32 36.78 -1.98
CA GLU A 112 -5.52 37.65 -2.84
C GLU A 112 -5.10 38.91 -2.08
N ASP A 113 -3.83 39.29 -2.24
CA ASP A 113 -3.31 40.61 -1.90
C ASP A 113 -3.36 41.47 -3.17
N THR A 114 -4.36 42.34 -3.27
CA THR A 114 -4.55 43.18 -4.47
C THR A 114 -3.80 44.51 -4.39
N ASN A 115 -3.18 44.79 -3.24
CA ASN A 115 -2.53 46.06 -2.96
C ASN A 115 -1.01 45.95 -2.72
N GLY A 116 -0.49 44.73 -2.59
CA GLY A 116 0.92 44.39 -2.48
C GLY A 116 1.52 44.68 -1.10
N ASP A 117 0.73 44.67 -0.02
CA ASP A 117 1.21 44.90 1.35
C ASP A 117 1.56 43.62 2.13
N GLY A 118 1.54 42.47 1.45
CA GLY A 118 1.82 41.15 2.01
C GLY A 118 0.63 40.55 2.75
N LYS A 119 -0.59 41.06 2.54
CA LYS A 119 -1.81 40.61 3.23
C LYS A 119 -2.97 40.41 2.27
N ALA A 120 -3.74 39.35 2.49
CA ALA A 120 -4.96 39.14 1.75
C ALA A 120 -6.00 40.22 2.09
N ASP A 121 -6.47 40.92 1.07
CA ASP A 121 -7.56 41.90 1.16
C ASP A 121 -8.83 41.46 0.43
N THR A 122 -8.72 40.46 -0.45
CA THR A 122 -9.81 39.90 -1.23
C THR A 122 -9.94 38.40 -0.94
N PHE A 123 -11.19 37.96 -0.71
CA PHE A 123 -11.54 36.59 -0.36
C PHE A 123 -12.72 36.12 -1.21
N THR A 124 -12.49 35.14 -2.07
CA THR A 124 -13.50 34.57 -2.96
C THR A 124 -13.74 33.11 -2.59
N ASP A 125 -14.95 32.78 -2.13
CA ASP A 125 -15.32 31.39 -1.87
C ASP A 125 -15.57 30.66 -3.21
N PHE A 126 -14.56 29.95 -3.69
CA PHE A 126 -14.61 29.15 -4.92
C PHE A 126 -15.60 27.99 -4.79
N ALA A 127 -15.56 27.27 -3.67
CA ALA A 127 -16.46 26.18 -3.36
C ALA A 127 -16.99 26.31 -1.93
N THR A 128 -18.29 26.19 -1.76
CA THR A 128 -18.98 26.16 -0.45
C THR A 128 -19.75 24.85 -0.33
N GLU A 129 -20.23 24.52 0.87
CA GLU A 129 -20.99 23.29 1.11
C GLU A 129 -20.18 22.03 0.71
N GLN A 130 -18.91 22.01 1.10
CA GLN A 130 -18.02 20.87 0.90
C GLN A 130 -18.03 19.97 2.13
N SER A 131 -17.77 18.68 1.95
CA SER A 131 -17.84 17.68 3.02
C SER A 131 -16.46 17.10 3.32
N LEU A 132 -15.94 17.35 4.53
CA LEU A 132 -14.70 16.75 5.05
C LEU A 132 -13.54 16.82 4.04
N THR A 133 -13.25 18.03 3.57
CA THR A 133 -12.20 18.26 2.57
C THR A 133 -10.85 18.31 3.27
N THR A 134 -9.95 17.37 2.96
CA THR A 134 -8.69 17.18 3.70
C THR A 134 -7.42 17.39 2.86
N GLY A 135 -7.57 17.66 1.56
CA GLY A 135 -6.47 17.93 0.66
C GLY A 135 -6.94 18.58 -0.63
N ILE A 136 -6.06 19.35 -1.26
CA ILE A 136 -6.33 20.14 -2.47
C ILE A 136 -5.10 20.15 -3.38
N THR A 137 -5.30 20.10 -4.69
CA THR A 137 -4.26 20.40 -5.69
C THR A 137 -4.90 21.01 -6.94
N ILE A 138 -4.27 22.07 -7.49
CA ILE A 138 -4.78 22.80 -8.65
C ILE A 138 -4.50 22.03 -9.95
N VAL A 139 -5.53 21.88 -10.78
CA VAL A 139 -5.47 21.26 -12.12
C VAL A 139 -6.50 21.88 -13.05
N ASP A 140 -6.14 22.08 -14.33
CA ASP A 140 -7.05 22.42 -15.45
C ASP A 140 -8.19 23.40 -15.08
N GLY A 141 -7.84 24.62 -14.66
CA GLY A 141 -8.82 25.66 -14.30
C GLY A 141 -9.68 25.36 -13.05
N GLY A 142 -9.29 24.40 -12.22
CA GLY A 142 -10.02 24.03 -11.00
C GLY A 142 -9.12 23.29 -9.99
N ALA A 143 -9.73 22.43 -9.18
CA ALA A 143 -9.03 21.73 -8.10
C ALA A 143 -9.49 20.28 -7.92
N ILE A 144 -8.55 19.36 -7.75
CA ILE A 144 -8.83 18.02 -7.22
C ILE A 144 -8.75 18.09 -5.69
N VAL A 145 -9.77 17.56 -5.03
CA VAL A 145 -9.93 17.57 -3.59
C VAL A 145 -10.23 16.19 -3.02
N ALA A 146 -9.67 15.94 -1.83
CA ALA A 146 -9.91 14.71 -1.08
C ALA A 146 -11.14 14.88 -0.19
N GLN A 147 -12.22 14.15 -0.50
CA GLN A 147 -13.52 14.22 0.19
C GLN A 147 -14.02 12.80 0.47
N ALA A 148 -13.36 12.11 1.42
CA ALA A 148 -13.62 10.70 1.69
C ALA A 148 -15.13 10.41 1.85
N PRO A 149 -15.69 9.40 1.15
CA PRO A 149 -15.00 8.30 0.47
C PRO A 149 -14.48 8.62 -0.96
N ASN A 150 -14.71 9.81 -1.47
CA ASN A 150 -14.48 10.19 -2.87
C ASN A 150 -13.21 11.03 -3.06
N MET A 151 -12.62 10.90 -4.25
CA MET A 151 -11.71 11.89 -4.82
C MET A 151 -12.49 12.70 -5.86
N VAL A 152 -12.52 14.02 -5.72
CA VAL A 152 -13.45 14.88 -6.47
C VAL A 152 -12.67 15.94 -7.24
N TYR A 153 -13.07 16.21 -8.48
CA TYR A 153 -12.57 17.32 -9.28
C TYR A 153 -13.66 18.40 -9.35
N LEU A 154 -13.34 19.59 -8.83
CA LEU A 154 -14.15 20.80 -8.86
C LEU A 154 -13.64 21.72 -9.96
N GLN A 155 -14.54 22.18 -10.82
CA GLN A 155 -14.20 22.95 -12.01
C GLN A 155 -14.95 24.28 -12.02
N ASP A 156 -14.29 25.32 -12.48
CA ASP A 156 -14.90 26.56 -12.97
C ASP A 156 -14.86 26.51 -14.50
N THR A 157 -16.02 26.50 -15.15
CA THR A 157 -16.12 26.40 -16.62
C THR A 157 -16.42 27.73 -17.32
N ASP A 158 -16.66 28.82 -16.57
CA ASP A 158 -16.96 30.13 -17.12
C ASP A 158 -15.99 31.26 -16.68
N GLY A 159 -15.06 30.96 -15.78
CA GLY A 159 -13.96 31.82 -15.36
C GLY A 159 -14.37 32.89 -14.33
N ASP A 160 -15.44 32.66 -13.56
CA ASP A 160 -15.91 33.59 -12.53
C ASP A 160 -15.31 33.34 -11.13
N ASP A 161 -14.30 32.45 -11.05
CA ASP A 161 -13.63 32.00 -9.83
C ASP A 161 -14.58 31.27 -8.86
N LYS A 162 -15.62 30.62 -9.39
CA LYS A 162 -16.50 29.73 -8.62
C LYS A 162 -16.71 28.42 -9.33
N MET A 163 -16.77 27.35 -8.54
CA MET A 163 -17.06 26.04 -9.09
C MET A 163 -18.51 25.98 -9.60
N ASP A 164 -18.67 25.49 -10.82
CA ASP A 164 -19.97 25.25 -11.46
C ASP A 164 -20.18 23.76 -11.82
N LYS A 165 -19.12 22.94 -11.68
CA LYS A 165 -19.15 21.51 -11.98
C LYS A 165 -18.29 20.70 -10.99
N SER A 166 -18.86 19.59 -10.54
CA SER A 166 -18.19 18.61 -9.66
C SER A 166 -18.21 17.23 -10.30
N THR A 167 -17.07 16.56 -10.34
CA THR A 167 -16.90 15.22 -10.92
C THR A 167 -16.20 14.29 -9.93
N ILE A 168 -16.84 13.19 -9.54
CA ILE A 168 -16.17 12.13 -8.78
C ILE A 168 -15.21 11.40 -9.71
N LEU A 169 -13.91 11.43 -9.39
CA LEU A 169 -12.88 10.72 -10.15
C LEU A 169 -12.90 9.22 -9.82
N PHE A 170 -12.97 8.89 -8.54
CA PHE A 170 -13.15 7.54 -7.99
C PHE A 170 -13.54 7.61 -6.52
N ASP A 171 -14.02 6.49 -5.99
CA ASP A 171 -14.35 6.27 -4.58
C ASP A 171 -13.37 5.27 -3.94
N GLY A 172 -13.65 4.85 -2.70
CA GLY A 172 -12.96 3.73 -2.05
C GLY A 172 -12.17 4.11 -0.79
N PHE A 173 -12.07 5.39 -0.43
CA PHE A 173 -11.46 5.78 0.84
C PHE A 173 -12.36 5.44 2.03
N GLY A 174 -11.78 4.84 3.07
CA GLY A 174 -12.49 4.55 4.31
C GLY A 174 -12.84 5.81 5.08
N THR A 175 -13.98 5.80 5.76
CA THR A 175 -14.53 6.95 6.51
C THR A 175 -14.75 6.66 8.00
N TRP A 176 -14.35 5.48 8.48
CA TRP A 176 -14.62 5.05 9.86
C TRP A 176 -13.77 5.80 10.91
N ASP A 177 -12.64 6.36 10.50
CA ASP A 177 -11.86 7.34 11.26
C ASP A 177 -11.41 8.48 10.33
N THR A 178 -12.00 9.66 10.49
CA THR A 178 -11.84 10.80 9.57
C THR A 178 -10.43 11.40 9.64
N HIS A 179 -9.70 11.22 10.74
CA HIS A 179 -8.29 11.59 10.88
C HIS A 179 -7.35 10.63 10.16
N ALA A 180 -7.84 9.48 9.67
CA ALA A 180 -7.03 8.51 8.97
C ALA A 180 -7.39 8.37 7.49
N GLY A 181 -8.09 9.37 6.95
CA GLY A 181 -8.49 9.47 5.55
C GLY A 181 -7.36 9.89 4.60
N PRO A 182 -7.70 10.20 3.34
CA PRO A 182 -6.76 10.76 2.36
C PRO A 182 -6.35 12.20 2.72
N SER A 183 -5.12 12.60 2.39
CA SER A 183 -4.62 13.95 2.63
C SER A 183 -3.41 14.30 1.73
N SER A 184 -2.86 15.50 1.89
CA SER A 184 -1.59 15.94 1.29
C SER A 184 -1.55 15.85 -0.25
N LEU A 185 -2.63 16.23 -0.94
CA LEU A 185 -2.68 16.18 -2.40
C LEU A 185 -1.67 17.13 -3.05
N ARG A 186 -0.96 16.64 -4.07
CA ARG A 186 0.07 17.42 -4.80
C ARG A 186 0.19 16.96 -6.25
N TYR A 187 0.55 17.88 -7.14
CA TYR A 187 0.95 17.58 -8.52
C TYR A 187 2.42 17.13 -8.55
N GLY A 188 2.69 15.92 -9.06
CA GLY A 188 4.03 15.36 -9.16
C GLY A 188 4.75 15.73 -10.46
N LEU A 189 6.09 15.67 -10.46
CA LEU A 189 6.90 15.89 -11.66
C LEU A 189 6.60 14.85 -12.74
N ASP A 190 6.12 13.68 -12.37
CA ASP A 190 5.68 12.61 -13.28
C ASP A 190 4.30 12.86 -13.90
N ASN A 191 3.75 14.08 -13.79
CA ASN A 191 2.43 14.48 -14.30
C ASN A 191 1.25 13.72 -13.68
N LYS A 192 1.46 13.12 -12.50
CA LYS A 192 0.44 12.42 -11.72
C LYS A 192 0.04 13.22 -10.49
N ILE A 193 -1.11 12.89 -9.91
CA ILE A 193 -1.52 13.40 -8.62
C ILE A 193 -1.06 12.42 -7.53
N TRP A 194 -0.47 12.97 -6.48
CA TRP A 194 0.02 12.21 -5.34
C TRP A 194 -0.74 12.58 -4.08
N GLY A 195 -0.83 11.64 -3.14
CA GLY A 195 -1.46 11.85 -1.84
C GLY A 195 -1.01 10.83 -0.80
N SER A 196 -1.45 11.03 0.43
CA SER A 196 -1.26 10.12 1.56
C SER A 196 -2.61 9.59 2.06
N VAL A 197 -2.63 8.42 2.68
CA VAL A 197 -3.82 7.87 3.35
C VAL A 197 -3.44 7.18 4.65
N GLY A 198 -4.21 7.43 5.70
CA GLY A 198 -4.07 6.78 6.99
C GLY A 198 -4.59 5.35 7.05
N TYR A 199 -4.81 4.85 8.27
CA TYR A 199 -5.34 3.50 8.51
C TYR A 199 -6.82 3.31 8.14
N SER A 200 -7.59 4.38 7.86
CA SER A 200 -8.92 4.22 7.28
C SER A 200 -8.87 3.58 5.90
N GLY A 201 -7.75 3.76 5.21
CA GLY A 201 -7.37 2.99 4.05
C GLY A 201 -8.19 3.31 2.81
N PHE A 202 -7.95 2.48 1.80
CA PHE A 202 -8.46 2.59 0.46
C PHE A 202 -8.72 1.20 -0.11
N GLU A 203 -9.90 1.01 -0.68
CA GLU A 203 -10.25 -0.19 -1.43
C GLU A 203 -11.03 0.16 -2.69
N ASN A 204 -10.46 -0.13 -3.86
CA ASN A 204 -11.15 0.00 -5.15
C ASN A 204 -10.49 -0.93 -6.19
N SER A 205 -10.94 -0.89 -7.46
CA SER A 205 -10.38 -1.64 -8.57
C SER A 205 -10.10 -0.73 -9.76
N PHE A 206 -8.86 -0.77 -10.27
CA PHE A 206 -8.45 -0.04 -11.46
C PHE A 206 -8.02 -1.02 -12.53
N GLN A 207 -8.55 -0.88 -13.75
CA GLN A 207 -8.21 -1.73 -14.89
C GLN A 207 -8.28 -3.25 -14.59
N GLY A 208 -9.20 -3.66 -13.72
CA GLY A 208 -9.38 -5.06 -13.32
C GLY A 208 -8.43 -5.57 -12.23
N LYS A 209 -7.61 -4.70 -11.64
CA LYS A 209 -6.75 -4.99 -10.49
C LYS A 209 -7.35 -4.36 -9.23
N ASN A 210 -7.70 -5.20 -8.25
CA ASN A 210 -8.09 -4.72 -6.92
C ASN A 210 -6.87 -4.07 -6.25
N VAL A 211 -7.12 -2.92 -5.64
CA VAL A 211 -6.16 -2.17 -4.85
C VAL A 211 -6.71 -2.09 -3.43
N ASN A 212 -5.99 -2.66 -2.48
CA ASN A 212 -6.22 -2.46 -1.05
C ASN A 212 -4.96 -1.87 -0.44
N PHE A 213 -5.09 -0.69 0.15
CA PHE A 213 -3.95 0.08 0.62
C PHE A 213 -4.33 0.94 1.83
N LYS A 214 -3.40 1.16 2.75
CA LYS A 214 -3.61 2.02 3.93
C LYS A 214 -2.27 2.47 4.47
N MET A 215 -2.24 3.50 5.31
CA MET A 215 -1.04 3.96 6.03
C MET A 215 0.15 4.17 5.09
N GLY A 216 0.08 5.14 4.20
CA GLY A 216 1.16 5.36 3.24
C GLY A 216 0.84 6.38 2.16
N VAL A 217 1.66 6.39 1.11
CA VAL A 217 1.56 7.31 -0.03
C VAL A 217 1.20 6.58 -1.32
N PHE A 218 0.40 7.25 -2.14
CA PHE A 218 -0.12 6.75 -3.42
C PHE A 218 -0.02 7.82 -4.50
N ASN A 219 -0.15 7.40 -5.76
CA ASN A 219 -0.38 8.29 -6.89
C ASN A 219 -1.53 7.78 -7.78
N PHE A 220 -2.12 8.69 -8.56
CA PHE A 220 -3.14 8.39 -9.56
C PHE A 220 -3.01 9.32 -10.78
N GLY A 221 -3.51 8.87 -11.93
CA GLY A 221 -3.57 9.71 -13.12
C GLY A 221 -4.55 10.86 -12.94
N ARG A 222 -4.31 12.02 -13.56
CA ARG A 222 -5.17 13.22 -13.45
C ARG A 222 -6.63 12.96 -13.83
N ASP A 223 -6.87 11.96 -14.69
CA ASP A 223 -8.21 11.54 -15.12
C ASP A 223 -8.89 10.54 -14.17
N GLY A 224 -8.25 10.18 -13.05
CA GLY A 224 -8.76 9.24 -12.06
C GLY A 224 -8.79 7.78 -12.50
N LYS A 225 -8.20 7.41 -13.65
CA LYS A 225 -8.34 6.04 -14.21
C LYS A 225 -7.27 5.04 -13.77
N SER A 226 -6.31 5.48 -12.97
CA SER A 226 -5.23 4.63 -12.44
C SER A 226 -4.94 4.99 -10.99
N PHE A 227 -4.50 4.02 -10.19
CA PHE A 227 -4.08 4.24 -8.81
C PHE A 227 -2.95 3.28 -8.48
N GLU A 228 -1.86 3.79 -7.92
CA GLU A 228 -0.66 3.04 -7.56
C GLU A 228 -0.31 3.31 -6.10
N PRO A 229 -0.41 2.31 -5.20
CA PRO A 229 0.25 2.35 -3.91
C PRO A 229 1.77 2.40 -4.09
N VAL A 230 2.45 3.37 -3.47
CA VAL A 230 3.89 3.57 -3.67
C VAL A 230 4.70 3.22 -2.43
N GLY A 231 4.35 3.78 -1.28
CA GLY A 231 5.07 3.61 -0.01
C GLY A 231 4.12 3.21 1.11
N GLN A 232 4.44 2.14 1.83
CA GLN A 232 3.69 1.63 2.97
C GLN A 232 4.41 2.00 4.28
N PHE A 233 3.76 2.80 5.09
CA PHE A 233 4.20 3.20 6.43
C PHE A 233 3.61 2.28 7.51
N ASN A 234 3.97 2.55 8.76
CA ASN A 234 3.61 1.72 9.92
C ASN A 234 2.41 2.25 10.72
N ASN A 235 1.93 3.46 10.45
CA ASN A 235 0.92 4.15 11.25
C ASN A 235 0.16 5.21 10.42
N ASN A 236 -0.70 5.99 11.08
CA ASN A 236 -1.42 7.11 10.47
C ASN A 236 -0.46 8.13 9.85
N THR A 237 -0.79 8.60 8.65
CA THR A 237 0.04 9.55 7.92
C THR A 237 -0.81 10.70 7.36
N TRP A 238 -0.29 11.91 7.57
CA TRP A 238 -0.67 13.15 6.90
C TRP A 238 0.54 13.75 6.16
N GLY A 239 1.56 12.91 5.93
CA GLY A 239 2.88 13.34 5.52
C GLY A 239 3.21 12.81 4.13
N LEU A 240 3.35 13.73 3.19
CA LEU A 240 3.90 13.48 1.87
C LEU A 240 4.66 14.73 1.42
N GLY A 241 5.86 14.54 0.87
CA GLY A 241 6.55 15.58 0.12
C GLY A 241 7.65 15.03 -0.78
N PHE A 242 8.12 15.91 -1.68
CA PHE A 242 9.17 15.61 -2.64
C PHE A 242 10.31 16.59 -2.45
N ASN A 243 11.54 16.08 -2.50
CA ASN A 243 12.69 16.96 -2.67
C ASN A 243 12.82 17.35 -4.16
N GLU A 244 13.69 18.31 -4.49
CA GLU A 244 13.86 18.78 -5.87
C GLU A 244 14.42 17.71 -6.84
N ASN A 245 14.90 16.58 -6.33
CA ASN A 245 15.31 15.42 -7.14
C ASN A 245 14.16 14.42 -7.39
N PHE A 246 12.96 14.77 -6.92
CA PHE A 246 11.74 13.95 -6.95
C PHE A 246 11.85 12.63 -6.16
N GLU A 247 12.65 12.62 -5.09
CA GLU A 247 12.64 11.55 -4.09
C GLU A 247 11.45 11.73 -3.13
N ILE A 248 10.87 10.61 -2.68
CA ILE A 248 9.59 10.60 -1.97
C ILE A 248 9.81 10.45 -0.47
N PHE A 249 9.24 11.38 0.30
CA PHE A 249 9.31 11.39 1.75
C PHE A 249 7.90 11.46 2.36
N GLY A 250 7.80 11.06 3.61
CA GLY A 250 6.58 11.16 4.39
C GLY A 250 6.86 11.32 5.87
N SER A 251 5.80 11.50 6.64
CA SER A 251 5.82 11.57 8.10
C SER A 251 4.57 10.88 8.64
N THR A 252 4.66 10.36 9.85
CA THR A 252 3.57 9.67 10.53
C THR A 252 3.55 10.02 12.01
N ALA A 253 2.40 9.80 12.63
CA ALA A 253 2.27 9.88 14.08
C ALA A 253 3.20 8.87 14.79
N ASN A 254 3.41 9.10 16.09
CA ASN A 254 4.11 8.21 17.01
C ASN A 254 5.62 8.12 16.77
N ASN A 255 6.30 9.26 16.85
CA ASN A 255 7.76 9.38 16.79
C ASN A 255 8.39 9.00 15.46
N ASN A 256 7.62 9.07 14.39
CA ASN A 256 8.01 8.67 13.05
C ASN A 256 7.86 9.85 12.08
N HIS A 257 8.51 10.97 12.41
CA HIS A 257 8.36 12.25 11.72
C HIS A 257 9.13 12.33 10.39
N ALA A 258 10.02 11.38 10.09
CA ALA A 258 10.76 11.35 8.84
C ALA A 258 10.81 9.93 8.25
N CYS A 259 10.24 9.76 7.07
CA CYS A 259 10.20 8.50 6.35
C CYS A 259 10.68 8.71 4.90
N TYR A 260 11.51 7.80 4.41
CA TYR A 260 11.99 7.77 3.02
C TYR A 260 11.45 6.55 2.28
N VAL A 261 10.82 6.74 1.13
CA VAL A 261 10.37 5.64 0.26
C VAL A 261 11.45 5.33 -0.78
N GLY A 262 12.27 4.31 -0.49
CA GLY A 262 13.43 3.98 -1.31
C GLY A 262 13.16 3.03 -2.47
N ILE A 263 12.20 2.11 -2.36
CA ILE A 263 11.83 1.15 -3.42
C ILE A 263 10.30 1.02 -3.46
N PRO A 264 9.62 1.52 -4.51
CA PRO A 264 8.16 1.45 -4.63
C PRO A 264 7.56 0.04 -4.50
N LEU A 265 6.34 -0.06 -3.96
CA LEU A 265 5.66 -1.34 -3.70
C LEU A 265 5.47 -2.20 -4.95
N ARG A 266 5.34 -1.59 -6.14
CA ARG A 266 5.20 -2.30 -7.41
C ARG A 266 6.32 -3.32 -7.69
N TYR A 267 7.52 -3.06 -7.18
CA TYR A 267 8.67 -3.96 -7.35
C TYR A 267 8.55 -5.25 -6.54
N TYR A 268 7.62 -5.31 -5.58
CA TYR A 268 7.40 -6.47 -4.71
C TYR A 268 6.15 -7.27 -5.06
N GLU A 269 5.43 -6.96 -6.15
CA GLU A 269 4.18 -7.63 -6.51
C GLU A 269 4.31 -9.13 -6.82
N TYR A 270 5.53 -9.59 -7.11
CA TYR A 270 5.81 -11.03 -7.33
C TYR A 270 5.87 -11.83 -6.01
N LEU A 271 5.81 -11.17 -4.86
CA LEU A 271 5.85 -11.77 -3.52
C LEU A 271 4.46 -11.81 -2.89
N ASP A 272 4.05 -12.98 -2.41
CA ASP A 272 2.80 -13.14 -1.65
C ASP A 272 2.87 -12.43 -0.29
N LYS A 273 4.07 -12.35 0.27
CA LYS A 273 4.35 -11.64 1.52
C LYS A 273 5.76 -11.08 1.49
N ARG A 274 5.91 -9.81 1.90
CA ARG A 274 7.21 -9.14 1.96
C ARG A 274 8.11 -9.79 3.04
N PRO A 275 9.31 -10.31 2.69
CA PRO A 275 10.34 -10.74 3.64
C PRO A 275 10.91 -9.57 4.45
N LYS A 276 11.69 -9.89 5.49
CA LYS A 276 12.46 -8.89 6.25
C LYS A 276 13.43 -8.09 5.39
N TRP A 277 13.99 -8.69 4.33
CA TRP A 277 14.90 -7.98 3.41
C TRP A 277 14.19 -7.04 2.44
N ALA A 278 12.87 -7.17 2.24
CA ALA A 278 12.13 -6.33 1.31
C ALA A 278 11.87 -4.95 1.94
N LEU A 279 12.67 -3.97 1.53
CA LEU A 279 12.60 -2.59 2.01
C LEU A 279 11.81 -1.72 1.04
N ASN A 280 10.64 -1.24 1.46
CA ASN A 280 9.85 -0.31 0.66
C ASN A 280 10.06 1.13 1.12
N ALA A 281 9.74 1.38 2.39
CA ALA A 281 9.95 2.64 3.07
C ALA A 281 10.71 2.39 4.38
N ASP A 282 11.49 3.38 4.81
CA ASP A 282 12.31 3.32 6.01
C ASP A 282 12.09 4.59 6.84
N PHE A 283 12.08 4.44 8.16
CA PHE A 283 11.96 5.54 9.09
C PHE A 283 13.35 6.01 9.47
N ILE A 284 13.65 7.27 9.12
CA ILE A 284 15.01 7.80 9.06
C ILE A 284 15.30 8.81 10.17
N GLN A 285 14.37 9.01 11.11
CA GLN A 285 14.52 9.98 12.20
C GLN A 285 15.80 9.75 13.02
N GLY A 286 16.55 10.82 13.25
CA GLY A 286 17.76 10.83 14.08
C GLY A 286 17.47 11.03 15.57
N HIS A 287 16.25 11.44 15.92
CA HIS A 287 15.81 11.75 17.27
C HIS A 287 14.31 11.49 17.45
N TYR A 288 13.82 11.59 18.69
CA TYR A 288 12.41 11.37 19.01
C TYR A 288 11.78 12.55 19.74
N GLU A 289 12.60 13.37 20.39
CA GLU A 289 12.19 14.49 21.20
C GLU A 289 11.82 15.71 20.34
N ILE A 290 10.74 16.40 20.69
CA ILE A 290 10.45 17.71 20.13
C ILE A 290 11.09 18.81 20.99
N THR A 291 11.35 19.97 20.39
CA THR A 291 11.90 21.14 21.09
C THR A 291 10.87 22.27 21.12
N PRO A 292 9.87 22.27 22.03
CA PRO A 292 8.88 23.35 22.12
C PRO A 292 9.52 24.67 22.56
N ALA A 293 8.89 25.80 22.19
CA ALA A 293 9.37 27.15 22.53
C ALA A 293 9.35 27.45 24.04
N ASP A 294 8.40 26.87 24.77
CA ASP A 294 8.33 26.93 26.24
C ASP A 294 7.81 25.60 26.80
N THR A 295 8.46 25.12 27.86
CA THR A 295 8.09 23.87 28.56
C THR A 295 7.03 24.09 29.65
N LEU A 296 6.70 25.36 29.95
CA LEU A 296 5.67 25.74 30.92
C LEU A 296 4.26 25.73 30.33
N ILE A 297 4.13 25.71 29.00
CA ILE A 297 2.85 25.52 28.31
C ILE A 297 2.59 24.02 28.25
N PRO A 298 1.50 23.50 28.86
CA PRO A 298 1.26 22.07 28.80
C PRO A 298 0.85 21.66 27.38
N LEU A 299 1.69 20.82 26.75
CA LEU A 299 1.48 20.32 25.41
C LEU A 299 0.31 19.35 25.32
N GLN A 300 -0.45 19.47 24.24
CA GLN A 300 -1.72 18.77 24.04
C GLN A 300 -1.54 17.43 23.32
N GLN A 301 -0.62 16.61 23.83
CA GLN A 301 -0.18 15.36 23.17
C GLN A 301 -0.91 14.14 23.68
N VAL A 302 -1.14 13.13 22.83
CA VAL A 302 -1.89 11.92 23.19
C VAL A 302 -0.98 10.78 23.65
N ASP A 303 -0.43 10.04 22.70
CA ASP A 303 0.22 8.75 22.91
C ASP A 303 1.74 8.83 22.97
N VAL A 304 2.33 9.89 22.42
CA VAL A 304 3.75 10.23 22.52
C VAL A 304 3.91 11.60 23.16
N ARG A 305 4.51 11.64 24.36
CA ARG A 305 4.71 12.89 25.13
C ARG A 305 6.17 13.30 25.12
N GLY A 306 6.43 14.58 24.85
CA GLY A 306 7.76 15.13 24.63
C GLY A 306 8.36 14.76 23.27
N GLY A 307 7.61 14.07 22.41
CA GLY A 307 8.02 13.70 21.05
C GLY A 307 6.94 14.01 20.02
N TYR A 308 7.04 13.42 18.84
CA TYR A 308 6.13 13.67 17.72
C TYR A 308 4.88 12.77 17.81
N THR A 309 3.77 13.29 18.34
CA THR A 309 2.49 12.57 18.40
C THR A 309 1.67 12.76 17.14
N ALA A 310 1.81 13.90 16.45
CA ALA A 310 0.96 14.30 15.33
C ALA A 310 1.78 14.92 14.18
N ALA A 311 2.97 14.37 13.91
CA ALA A 311 3.79 14.79 12.78
C ALA A 311 2.97 14.75 11.48
N ALA A 312 2.74 15.93 10.91
CA ALA A 312 1.96 16.16 9.70
C ALA A 312 2.78 16.94 8.68
N GLY A 313 2.64 16.61 7.40
CA GLY A 313 3.47 17.16 6.32
C GLY A 313 4.88 16.57 6.27
N ALA A 314 5.50 16.63 5.10
CA ALA A 314 6.89 16.24 4.85
C ALA A 314 7.47 17.10 3.71
N ASN A 315 7.14 18.39 3.73
CA ASN A 315 7.31 19.29 2.59
C ASN A 315 8.72 19.86 2.55
N PHE A 316 9.25 20.09 1.36
CA PHE A 316 10.62 20.59 1.21
C PHE A 316 10.63 22.09 0.90
N TYR A 317 11.67 22.78 1.37
CA TYR A 317 11.98 24.11 0.86
C TYR A 317 12.64 24.03 -0.51
N THR A 318 11.96 24.54 -1.53
CA THR A 318 12.27 24.27 -2.96
C THR A 318 12.47 25.55 -3.78
N ALA A 319 12.89 26.62 -3.11
CA ALA A 319 13.26 27.91 -3.69
C ALA A 319 14.69 28.32 -3.30
N ARG A 320 15.10 29.57 -3.57
CA ARG A 320 16.48 30.05 -3.34
C ARG A 320 16.60 31.33 -2.50
N ASN A 321 15.49 31.85 -1.99
CA ASN A 321 15.40 33.10 -1.21
C ASN A 321 15.95 32.96 0.22
N TYR A 322 15.88 31.78 0.82
CA TYR A 322 16.51 31.49 2.10
C TYR A 322 18.00 31.18 1.95
N PRO A 323 18.78 31.25 3.05
CA PRO A 323 20.15 30.78 3.07
C PRO A 323 20.29 29.32 2.63
N LYS A 324 21.44 28.99 2.01
CA LYS A 324 21.74 27.65 1.46
C LYS A 324 21.54 26.48 2.41
N ALA A 325 21.64 26.71 3.73
CA ALA A 325 21.43 25.67 4.74
C ALA A 325 19.98 25.13 4.76
N TYR A 326 19.01 25.90 4.25
CA TYR A 326 17.60 25.52 4.20
C TYR A 326 17.21 24.91 2.84
N TRP A 327 18.07 25.03 1.82
CA TRP A 327 17.78 24.53 0.48
C TRP A 327 17.54 23.02 0.50
N ASN A 328 16.39 22.62 -0.03
CA ASN A 328 16.00 21.23 -0.20
C ASN A 328 16.03 20.44 1.12
N GLN A 329 15.67 21.08 2.24
CA GLN A 329 15.45 20.46 3.55
C GLN A 329 13.95 20.29 3.83
N MET A 330 13.60 19.36 4.72
CA MET A 330 12.22 18.94 4.97
C MET A 330 11.63 19.66 6.19
N TYR A 331 10.35 20.02 6.11
CA TYR A 331 9.58 20.65 7.16
C TYR A 331 8.42 19.73 7.57
N VAL A 332 8.28 19.56 8.88
CA VAL A 332 7.26 18.71 9.49
C VAL A 332 6.55 19.50 10.56
N THR A 333 5.23 19.62 10.44
CA THR A 333 4.42 20.29 11.46
C THR A 333 4.11 19.34 12.61
N GLU A 334 4.14 19.85 13.84
CA GLU A 334 3.74 19.13 15.05
C GLU A 334 2.75 20.02 15.81
N PRO A 335 1.44 19.96 15.46
CA PRO A 335 0.44 20.89 15.98
C PRO A 335 0.29 20.82 17.50
N THR A 336 0.47 19.63 18.10
CA THR A 336 0.36 19.48 19.56
C THR A 336 1.58 20.03 20.32
N GLY A 337 2.70 20.22 19.60
CA GLY A 337 3.93 20.84 20.07
C GLY A 337 4.07 22.32 19.71
N HIS A 338 3.07 22.88 19.02
CA HIS A 338 3.02 24.28 18.59
C HIS A 338 4.22 24.70 17.70
N LEU A 339 4.72 23.80 16.84
CA LEU A 339 5.95 24.01 16.07
C LEU A 339 5.95 23.43 14.65
N VAL A 340 6.86 23.95 13.83
CA VAL A 340 7.28 23.38 12.54
C VAL A 340 8.76 23.02 12.64
N HIS A 341 9.01 21.71 12.64
CA HIS A 341 10.34 21.11 12.70
C HIS A 341 11.07 21.23 11.36
N LEU A 342 12.35 21.59 11.40
CA LEU A 342 13.27 21.51 10.28
C LEU A 342 14.03 20.19 10.36
N ALA A 343 13.61 19.21 9.57
CA ALA A 343 14.31 17.95 9.41
C ALA A 343 15.43 18.11 8.37
N ARG A 344 16.70 18.07 8.83
CA ARG A 344 17.84 18.11 7.92
C ARG A 344 18.07 16.74 7.31
N ILE A 345 17.87 16.63 6.00
CA ILE A 345 17.95 15.36 5.28
C ILE A 345 19.35 15.19 4.69
N GLU A 346 20.08 14.21 5.21
CA GLU A 346 21.44 13.88 4.78
C GLU A 346 21.47 12.54 4.03
N LYS A 347 22.38 12.43 3.05
CA LYS A 347 22.51 11.21 2.24
C LYS A 347 23.22 10.13 3.06
N GLU A 348 22.66 8.92 3.10
CA GLU A 348 23.29 7.75 3.73
C GLU A 348 23.17 6.55 2.78
N GLY A 349 24.30 6.12 2.21
CA GLY A 349 24.32 5.05 1.22
C GLY A 349 23.40 5.32 0.02
N ALA A 350 22.53 4.37 -0.30
CA ALA A 350 21.47 4.50 -1.32
C ALA A 350 20.13 5.04 -0.76
N GLY A 351 20.13 5.55 0.48
CA GLY A 351 19.01 6.20 1.16
C GLY A 351 19.38 7.53 1.81
N TYR A 352 18.71 7.82 2.92
CA TYR A 352 18.81 9.07 3.66
C TYR A 352 18.72 8.83 5.17
N THR A 353 19.23 9.79 5.94
CA THR A 353 19.05 9.91 7.37
C THR A 353 18.56 11.32 7.70
N GLU A 354 17.79 11.48 8.77
CA GLU A 354 17.41 12.79 9.31
C GLU A 354 18.32 13.18 10.46
N VAL A 355 18.66 14.46 10.51
CA VAL A 355 19.37 15.10 11.62
C VAL A 355 18.51 16.28 12.09
N ASP A 356 18.39 16.43 13.41
CA ASP A 356 17.67 17.54 14.01
C ASP A 356 18.22 18.90 13.52
N GLY A 357 17.38 19.68 12.83
CA GLY A 357 17.66 21.05 12.40
C GLY A 357 17.07 22.12 13.32
N GLY A 358 16.42 21.72 14.42
CA GLY A 358 15.62 22.59 15.26
C GLY A 358 14.27 22.95 14.63
N ASN A 359 13.73 24.10 14.99
CA ASN A 359 12.45 24.57 14.44
C ASN A 359 12.65 25.79 13.56
N ILE A 360 11.91 25.86 12.45
CA ILE A 360 11.77 27.10 11.67
C ILE A 360 10.70 28.01 12.29
N PHE A 361 9.74 27.42 13.01
CA PHE A 361 8.63 28.10 13.67
C PHE A 361 8.34 27.36 14.98
N ALA A 362 8.26 28.07 16.10
CA ALA A 362 7.74 27.52 17.35
C ALA A 362 7.01 28.61 18.14
N SER A 363 5.81 28.33 18.64
CA SER A 363 4.98 29.32 19.31
C SER A 363 4.86 29.08 20.82
N THR A 364 4.76 30.17 21.56
CA THR A 364 4.38 30.19 22.98
C THR A 364 2.90 30.54 23.19
N ASP A 365 2.12 30.63 22.12
CA ASP A 365 0.66 30.73 22.20
C ASP A 365 0.06 29.33 22.23
N ALA A 366 -0.70 29.01 23.27
CA ALA A 366 -1.20 27.65 23.48
C ALA A 366 -2.34 27.25 22.52
N TRP A 367 -2.81 28.19 21.70
CA TRP A 367 -3.75 27.93 20.60
C TRP A 367 -3.06 27.57 19.29
N SER A 368 -1.78 27.91 19.10
CA SER A 368 -1.11 27.76 17.80
C SER A 368 -0.92 26.28 17.44
N ALA A 369 -1.57 25.81 16.40
CA ALA A 369 -1.54 24.43 15.95
C ALA A 369 -1.20 24.40 14.44
N PRO A 370 0.08 24.57 14.06
CA PRO A 370 0.49 24.43 12.66
C PRO A 370 0.20 23.00 12.18
N VAL A 371 -0.57 22.86 11.11
CA VAL A 371 -1.00 21.55 10.55
C VAL A 371 -0.50 21.31 9.12
N PHE A 372 -0.07 22.37 8.43
CA PHE A 372 0.46 22.29 7.09
C PHE A 372 1.45 23.42 6.83
N ALA A 373 2.56 23.13 6.15
CA ALA A 373 3.54 24.14 5.75
C ALA A 373 4.18 23.82 4.41
N GLU A 374 4.32 24.77 3.50
CA GLU A 374 4.82 24.54 2.14
C GLU A 374 5.48 25.78 1.53
N THR A 375 6.41 25.59 0.60
CA THR A 375 7.04 26.70 -0.13
C THR A 375 6.06 27.30 -1.14
N GLY A 376 5.80 28.60 -1.04
CA GLY A 376 4.89 29.33 -1.91
C GLY A 376 5.52 29.81 -3.23
N PRO A 377 4.72 30.44 -4.10
CA PRO A 377 5.17 31.04 -5.36
C PRO A 377 6.22 32.14 -5.15
N ASP A 378 6.12 32.87 -4.03
CA ASP A 378 7.05 33.90 -3.60
C ASP A 378 8.38 33.35 -3.07
N GLY A 379 8.55 32.03 -3.04
CA GLY A 379 9.76 31.36 -2.56
C GLY A 379 9.93 31.36 -1.04
N ASN A 380 8.89 31.73 -0.28
CA ASN A 380 8.87 31.70 1.18
C ASN A 380 8.12 30.46 1.72
N LEU A 381 8.31 30.11 2.99
CA LEU A 381 7.55 29.06 3.65
C LEU A 381 6.24 29.61 4.19
N TRP A 382 5.12 29.04 3.75
CA TRP A 382 3.78 29.36 4.24
C TRP A 382 3.33 28.34 5.26
N VAL A 383 2.64 28.77 6.31
CA VAL A 383 2.19 27.92 7.43
C VAL A 383 0.70 28.13 7.66
N ALA A 384 -0.07 27.04 7.59
CA ALA A 384 -1.45 26.99 8.04
C ALA A 384 -1.49 26.63 9.52
N ASP A 385 -1.85 27.62 10.34
CA ASP A 385 -2.13 27.47 11.75
C ASP A 385 -3.64 27.25 11.94
N TRP A 386 -4.00 26.03 12.34
CA TRP A 386 -5.38 25.66 12.65
C TRP A 386 -5.95 26.47 13.83
N TYR A 387 -5.08 27.03 14.67
CA TYR A 387 -5.38 27.94 15.78
C TYR A 387 -6.51 27.48 16.71
N ASN A 388 -6.26 26.42 17.49
CA ASN A 388 -7.29 25.79 18.31
C ASN A 388 -6.68 25.14 19.56
N PRO A 389 -7.30 25.29 20.74
CA PRO A 389 -6.82 24.66 21.96
C PRO A 389 -7.08 23.14 21.99
N VAL A 390 -7.96 22.64 21.11
CA VAL A 390 -8.28 21.22 20.96
C VAL A 390 -7.99 20.77 19.54
N ILE A 391 -6.81 20.18 19.32
CA ILE A 391 -6.44 19.62 18.01
C ILE A 391 -6.55 18.09 17.95
N GLN A 392 -6.50 17.40 19.09
CA GLN A 392 -6.43 15.94 19.13
C GLN A 392 -7.70 15.29 18.56
N HIS A 393 -7.51 14.23 17.78
CA HIS A 393 -8.61 13.44 17.22
C HIS A 393 -9.00 12.26 18.11
N ASN A 394 -8.02 11.47 18.54
CA ASN A 394 -8.21 10.21 19.25
C ASN A 394 -7.65 10.29 20.68
N PRO A 395 -8.31 10.99 21.62
CA PRO A 395 -7.85 11.04 23.01
C PRO A 395 -7.79 9.63 23.60
N ASP A 396 -6.93 9.44 24.60
CA ASP A 396 -6.87 8.20 25.35
C ASP A 396 -6.69 8.46 26.84
N LYS A 397 -6.99 7.44 27.66
CA LYS A 397 -7.00 7.58 29.13
C LYS A 397 -5.61 7.68 29.76
N ARG A 398 -4.52 7.46 29.00
CA ARG A 398 -3.15 7.40 29.51
C ARG A 398 -2.65 8.82 29.72
N GLY A 399 -2.38 9.17 30.97
CA GLY A 399 -1.82 10.48 31.29
C GLY A 399 -2.83 11.62 31.30
N MET A 400 -4.12 11.31 31.54
CA MET A 400 -5.22 12.28 31.69
C MET A 400 -4.96 13.32 32.80
N GLU A 401 -3.99 13.09 33.67
CA GLU A 401 -3.49 14.09 34.63
C GLU A 401 -2.95 15.38 33.97
N ASN A 402 -2.67 15.36 32.66
CA ASN A 402 -2.07 16.45 31.87
C ASN A 402 -2.81 16.77 30.54
N GLN A 403 -4.07 16.36 30.36
CA GLN A 403 -4.80 16.51 29.08
C GLN A 403 -6.22 17.09 29.24
N ILE A 404 -6.75 17.57 28.12
CA ILE A 404 -8.11 18.11 27.94
C ILE A 404 -9.18 17.12 28.41
N TRP A 405 -9.71 17.37 29.61
CA TRP A 405 -11.05 17.15 30.20
C TRP A 405 -11.82 15.84 30.03
N ASN A 406 -11.72 15.10 28.93
CA ASN A 406 -12.38 13.81 28.73
C ASN A 406 -11.75 13.01 27.57
N ASP A 407 -12.10 11.73 27.46
CA ASP A 407 -11.72 10.85 26.35
C ASP A 407 -12.93 10.41 25.51
N GLU A 408 -14.01 11.19 25.53
CA GLU A 408 -15.25 10.89 24.81
C GLU A 408 -15.05 11.01 23.30
N LYS A 409 -15.59 10.03 22.57
CA LYS A 409 -15.49 9.93 21.13
C LYS A 409 -16.86 9.76 20.51
N GLY A 410 -17.08 10.46 19.41
CA GLY A 410 -18.28 10.35 18.60
C GLY A 410 -18.07 9.52 17.35
N ASP A 411 -18.91 9.78 16.35
CA ASP A 411 -18.75 9.22 15.01
C ASP A 411 -17.39 9.59 14.41
N GLY A 412 -16.84 8.69 13.59
CA GLY A 412 -15.49 8.85 13.03
C GLY A 412 -14.36 8.74 14.06
N ASN A 413 -14.65 8.18 15.25
CA ASN A 413 -13.71 8.07 16.39
C ASN A 413 -13.25 9.44 16.94
N ALA A 414 -13.91 10.53 16.54
CA ALA A 414 -13.48 11.90 16.79
C ALA A 414 -13.77 12.37 18.22
N HIS A 415 -12.81 13.07 18.83
CA HIS A 415 -12.91 13.67 20.17
C HIS A 415 -14.06 14.66 20.29
N ILE A 416 -15.03 14.34 21.15
CA ILE A 416 -16.13 15.24 21.51
C ILE A 416 -15.62 16.19 22.60
N ASN A 417 -15.36 17.44 22.22
CA ASN A 417 -14.91 18.45 23.18
C ASN A 417 -15.61 19.81 22.95
N PRO A 418 -16.34 20.36 23.93
CA PRO A 418 -17.05 21.63 23.77
C PRO A 418 -16.11 22.84 23.63
N LEU A 419 -14.82 22.69 23.92
CA LEU A 419 -13.81 23.73 23.77
C LEU A 419 -13.13 23.75 22.40
N ARG A 420 -13.47 22.82 21.50
CA ARG A 420 -12.95 22.84 20.14
C ARG A 420 -13.50 24.05 19.40
N ASP A 421 -12.60 24.93 18.99
CA ASP A 421 -12.97 26.14 18.26
C ASP A 421 -13.37 25.83 16.81
N LYS A 422 -14.25 26.68 16.25
CA LYS A 422 -14.70 26.62 14.85
C LYS A 422 -14.74 27.99 14.17
N GLY A 423 -14.05 28.98 14.74
CA GLY A 423 -14.15 30.39 14.37
C GLY A 423 -12.82 31.07 14.09
N HIS A 424 -11.69 30.41 14.36
CA HIS A 424 -10.35 30.97 14.21
C HIS A 424 -9.48 30.13 13.27
N GLY A 425 -8.45 30.75 12.69
CA GLY A 425 -7.51 30.08 11.80
C GLY A 425 -6.63 31.09 11.07
N ARG A 426 -5.35 30.78 10.87
CA ARG A 426 -4.36 31.77 10.41
C ARG A 426 -3.42 31.20 9.38
N ILE A 427 -3.01 32.05 8.45
CA ILE A 427 -1.97 31.78 7.47
C ILE A 427 -0.82 32.75 7.72
N TYR A 428 0.36 32.19 7.97
CA TYR A 428 1.60 32.95 8.13
C TYR A 428 2.56 32.69 6.97
N ILE A 429 3.30 33.72 6.56
CA ILE A 429 4.42 33.62 5.63
C ILE A 429 5.70 33.84 6.44
N ILE A 430 6.64 32.92 6.34
CA ILE A 430 7.95 33.05 6.99
C ILE A 430 8.89 33.66 5.96
N THR A 431 9.40 34.87 6.20
CA THR A 431 10.29 35.59 5.29
C THR A 431 11.69 35.67 5.86
N HIS A 432 12.71 35.79 5.01
CA HIS A 432 14.09 36.02 5.44
C HIS A 432 14.55 37.43 5.00
N GLU A 433 15.34 38.13 5.82
CA GLU A 433 15.77 39.51 5.54
C GLU A 433 16.63 39.66 4.27
N ASP A 434 17.39 38.63 3.94
CA ASP A 434 18.19 38.54 2.70
C ASP A 434 17.43 37.88 1.53
N GLY A 435 16.13 37.61 1.68
CA GLY A 435 15.32 37.01 0.62
C GLY A 435 15.04 38.00 -0.50
N ASP A 436 15.27 37.56 -1.74
CA ASP A 436 14.84 38.28 -2.94
C ASP A 436 13.42 37.85 -3.32
N ASP A 437 12.64 38.73 -3.93
CA ASP A 437 11.33 38.39 -4.48
C ASP A 437 11.47 37.45 -5.70
N SER A 438 10.42 36.68 -6.00
CA SER A 438 10.42 35.82 -7.19
C SER A 438 10.40 36.66 -8.47
N ASP A 439 11.19 36.26 -9.48
CA ASP A 439 11.18 36.91 -10.80
C ASP A 439 9.85 36.72 -11.56
N ILE A 440 9.11 35.66 -11.23
CA ILE A 440 7.80 35.33 -11.82
C ILE A 440 6.72 35.58 -10.76
N GLU A 441 5.72 36.38 -11.12
CA GLU A 441 4.55 36.66 -10.27
C GLU A 441 3.29 35.93 -10.76
N SER A 442 3.20 35.58 -12.05
CA SER A 442 2.06 34.88 -12.64
C SER A 442 2.43 34.17 -13.96
N LEU A 443 1.73 33.08 -14.26
CA LEU A 443 1.80 32.32 -15.52
C LEU A 443 0.43 32.21 -16.25
N GLU A 444 -0.61 32.93 -15.82
CA GLU A 444 -1.96 32.86 -16.42
C GLU A 444 -1.95 33.14 -17.93
N ASP A 445 -1.33 34.25 -18.31
CA ASP A 445 -1.25 34.73 -19.70
C ASP A 445 0.11 34.42 -20.36
N ALA A 446 0.92 33.55 -19.74
CA ALA A 446 2.28 33.27 -20.19
C ALA A 446 2.29 32.69 -21.61
N ASP A 447 3.11 33.28 -22.47
CA ASP A 447 3.33 32.75 -23.81
C ASP A 447 4.23 31.51 -23.79
N ASN A 448 4.42 30.92 -24.97
CA ASN A 448 5.17 29.68 -25.09
C ASN A 448 6.66 29.84 -24.72
N ASP A 449 7.27 31.01 -24.91
CA ASP A 449 8.66 31.27 -24.55
C ASP A 449 8.79 31.49 -23.04
N GLU A 450 7.86 32.22 -22.42
CA GLU A 450 7.78 32.42 -20.97
C GLU A 450 7.59 31.10 -20.23
N LEU A 451 6.70 30.22 -20.72
CA LEU A 451 6.53 28.88 -20.15
C LEU A 451 7.80 28.03 -20.24
N LEU A 452 8.56 28.13 -21.34
CA LEU A 452 9.84 27.41 -21.49
C LEU A 452 10.93 27.94 -20.56
N GLU A 453 10.98 29.25 -20.34
CA GLU A 453 11.90 29.90 -19.40
C GLU A 453 11.59 29.48 -17.95
N ALA A 454 10.31 29.49 -17.58
CA ALA A 454 9.83 29.11 -16.26
C ALA A 454 10.17 27.67 -15.86
N LEU A 455 10.43 26.75 -16.80
CA LEU A 455 10.91 25.38 -16.50
C LEU A 455 12.29 25.36 -15.83
N SER A 456 13.05 26.47 -15.89
CA SER A 456 14.38 26.62 -15.31
C SER A 456 14.41 27.54 -14.08
N ASP A 457 13.27 28.07 -13.65
CA ASP A 457 13.13 28.99 -12.51
C ASP A 457 13.73 28.39 -11.23
N PRO A 458 14.35 29.16 -10.31
CA PRO A 458 14.87 28.64 -9.04
C PRO A 458 13.80 28.08 -8.09
N ASN A 459 12.54 28.49 -8.21
CA ASN A 459 11.41 27.99 -7.42
C ASN A 459 10.70 26.82 -8.15
N MET A 460 10.60 25.68 -7.47
CA MET A 460 9.95 24.48 -8.00
C MET A 460 8.47 24.68 -8.30
N PHE A 461 7.79 25.59 -7.61
CA PHE A 461 6.40 25.93 -7.91
C PHE A 461 6.25 26.39 -9.36
N TRP A 462 7.02 27.38 -9.80
CA TRP A 462 6.92 27.93 -11.16
C TRP A 462 7.29 26.92 -12.22
N ARG A 463 8.34 26.12 -12.00
CA ARG A 463 8.73 25.06 -12.94
C ARG A 463 7.66 23.98 -13.11
N THR A 464 7.05 23.56 -12.00
CA THR A 464 6.00 22.52 -12.02
C THR A 464 4.70 23.07 -12.62
N THR A 465 4.36 24.33 -12.33
CA THR A 465 3.20 25.02 -12.92
C THR A 465 3.38 25.19 -14.43
N ALA A 466 4.54 25.66 -14.90
CA ALA A 466 4.82 25.76 -16.33
C ALA A 466 4.73 24.40 -17.04
N GLN A 467 5.31 23.35 -16.44
CA GLN A 467 5.17 21.98 -16.95
C GLN A 467 3.70 21.55 -17.02
N ARG A 468 2.91 21.77 -15.95
CA ARG A 468 1.48 21.46 -15.90
C ARG A 468 0.73 22.17 -17.03
N LEU A 469 0.92 23.48 -17.19
CA LEU A 469 0.25 24.29 -18.22
C LEU A 469 0.62 23.84 -19.65
N ILE A 470 1.87 23.44 -19.89
CA ILE A 470 2.30 22.89 -21.18
C ILE A 470 1.60 21.55 -21.47
N VAL A 471 1.52 20.66 -20.47
CA VAL A 471 0.93 19.32 -20.60
C VAL A 471 -0.60 19.39 -20.71
N GLU A 472 -1.25 20.22 -19.87
CA GLU A 472 -2.70 20.48 -19.90
C GLU A 472 -3.12 21.11 -21.22
N GLY A 473 -2.36 22.11 -21.69
CA GLY A 473 -2.57 22.71 -23.01
C GLY A 473 -2.19 21.81 -24.20
N ASN A 474 -1.60 20.63 -23.96
CA ASN A 474 -1.13 19.69 -24.98
C ASN A 474 -0.28 20.40 -26.07
N LYS A 475 0.62 21.31 -25.65
CA LYS A 475 1.43 22.19 -26.52
C LYS A 475 2.57 21.43 -27.22
N LYS A 476 2.23 20.49 -28.10
CA LYS A 476 3.20 19.62 -28.81
C LYS A 476 4.16 20.38 -29.72
N GLU A 477 3.83 21.61 -30.10
CA GLU A 477 4.71 22.51 -30.85
C GLU A 477 6.00 22.86 -30.09
N LEU A 478 6.03 22.72 -28.76
CA LEU A 478 7.20 23.01 -27.93
C LEU A 478 8.22 21.87 -27.85
N ILE A 479 7.90 20.69 -28.37
CA ILE A 479 8.79 19.51 -28.33
C ILE A 479 10.22 19.82 -28.81
N PRO A 480 10.46 20.55 -29.92
CA PRO A 480 11.82 20.86 -30.37
C PRO A 480 12.66 21.66 -29.35
N GLU A 481 12.07 22.69 -28.73
CA GLU A 481 12.78 23.49 -27.72
C GLU A 481 12.93 22.74 -26.39
N LEU A 482 11.94 21.92 -26.00
CA LEU A 482 12.06 21.01 -24.85
C LEU A 482 13.20 20.01 -25.04
N VAL A 483 13.36 19.42 -26.23
CA VAL A 483 14.48 18.53 -26.56
C VAL A 483 15.82 19.26 -26.44
N LYS A 484 15.89 20.53 -26.86
CA LYS A 484 17.09 21.35 -26.74
C LYS A 484 17.39 21.69 -25.27
N LEU A 485 16.38 22.01 -24.48
CA LEU A 485 16.50 22.27 -23.04
C LEU A 485 16.98 21.01 -22.29
N ALA A 486 16.39 19.84 -22.58
CA ALA A 486 16.79 18.57 -22.00
C ALA A 486 18.25 18.15 -22.34
N LYS A 487 18.79 18.59 -23.50
CA LYS A 487 20.20 18.37 -23.88
C LYS A 487 21.17 19.35 -23.22
N ASN A 488 20.68 20.39 -22.55
CA ASN A 488 21.53 21.42 -21.97
C ASN A 488 22.19 20.93 -20.68
N ASN A 489 23.44 20.49 -20.79
CA ASN A 489 24.23 20.00 -19.65
C ASN A 489 25.04 21.10 -18.93
N ALA A 490 24.87 22.37 -19.29
CA ALA A 490 25.66 23.48 -18.75
C ALA A 490 25.04 24.16 -17.52
N GLN A 491 23.72 24.09 -17.36
CA GLN A 491 22.98 24.79 -16.31
C GLN A 491 22.74 23.87 -15.10
N ILE A 492 23.74 23.79 -14.22
CA ILE A 492 23.66 23.02 -12.98
C ILE A 492 23.86 24.00 -11.83
N ASP A 493 22.91 24.05 -10.91
CA ASP A 493 22.98 24.90 -9.74
C ASP A 493 23.95 24.34 -8.68
N GLU A 494 24.12 25.07 -7.57
CA GLU A 494 25.05 24.67 -6.50
C GLU A 494 24.62 23.41 -5.74
N THR A 495 23.36 22.99 -5.85
CA THR A 495 22.86 21.73 -5.28
C THR A 495 23.14 20.53 -6.19
N GLY A 496 23.58 20.78 -7.43
CA GLY A 496 23.74 19.77 -8.47
C GLY A 496 22.48 19.53 -9.30
N LEU A 497 21.46 20.38 -9.17
CA LEU A 497 20.20 20.29 -9.90
C LEU A 497 20.33 20.96 -11.26
N ASN A 498 19.87 20.29 -12.31
CA ASN A 498 19.61 20.90 -13.61
C ASN A 498 18.10 20.92 -13.81
N ALA A 499 17.45 21.96 -13.28
CA ALA A 499 16.01 22.03 -13.17
C ALA A 499 15.34 22.08 -14.56
N GLY A 500 15.87 22.91 -15.47
CA GLY A 500 15.38 23.00 -16.85
C GLY A 500 15.42 21.66 -17.59
N ALA A 501 16.55 20.94 -17.53
CA ALA A 501 16.63 19.64 -18.19
C ALA A 501 15.73 18.58 -17.52
N LEU A 502 15.61 18.59 -16.19
CA LEU A 502 14.73 17.68 -15.46
C LEU A 502 13.26 17.88 -15.86
N HIS A 503 12.76 19.11 -15.78
CA HIS A 503 11.38 19.42 -16.12
C HIS A 503 11.12 19.25 -17.63
N ALA A 504 12.09 19.54 -18.50
CA ALA A 504 11.94 19.27 -19.93
C ALA A 504 11.73 17.77 -20.22
N LEU A 505 12.45 16.86 -19.56
CA LEU A 505 12.25 15.42 -19.74
C LEU A 505 10.85 14.97 -19.32
N TRP A 506 10.37 15.43 -18.16
CA TRP A 506 9.04 15.07 -17.68
C TRP A 506 7.90 15.76 -18.46
N THR A 507 8.14 16.96 -19.00
CA THR A 507 7.20 17.63 -19.90
C THR A 507 7.09 16.88 -21.22
N LEU A 508 8.21 16.42 -21.78
CA LEU A 508 8.24 15.57 -22.98
C LEU A 508 7.47 14.25 -22.76
N ASP A 509 7.61 13.64 -21.58
CA ASP A 509 6.84 12.45 -21.20
C ASP A 509 5.32 12.76 -21.15
N GLY A 510 4.92 13.84 -20.47
CA GLY A 510 3.53 14.27 -20.38
C GLY A 510 2.89 14.59 -21.73
N LEU A 511 3.67 15.00 -22.73
CA LEU A 511 3.22 15.22 -24.12
C LEU A 511 3.22 13.95 -25.00
N GLY A 512 3.68 12.82 -24.47
CA GLY A 512 3.83 11.55 -25.20
C GLY A 512 4.96 11.55 -26.23
N ALA A 513 6.02 12.35 -26.01
CA ALA A 513 7.08 12.51 -27.00
C ALA A 513 7.98 11.27 -27.15
N PHE A 514 8.08 10.42 -26.12
CA PHE A 514 8.93 9.23 -26.11
C PHE A 514 8.35 8.03 -26.86
N ASP A 515 7.18 8.16 -27.48
CA ASP A 515 6.67 7.20 -28.48
C ASP A 515 7.48 7.22 -29.80
N ASN A 516 8.30 8.26 -30.00
CA ASN A 516 9.18 8.42 -31.15
C ASN A 516 10.62 7.97 -30.83
N GLU A 517 11.16 7.04 -31.62
CA GLU A 517 12.54 6.53 -31.49
C GLU A 517 13.61 7.64 -31.49
N GLU A 518 13.40 8.74 -32.24
CA GLU A 518 14.34 9.86 -32.27
C GLU A 518 14.45 10.53 -30.89
N HIS A 519 13.33 10.67 -30.18
CA HIS A 519 13.29 11.27 -28.84
C HIS A 519 13.77 10.29 -27.76
N ILE A 520 13.62 8.98 -27.94
CA ILE A 520 14.19 7.99 -27.01
C ILE A 520 15.71 8.15 -26.90
N SER A 521 16.39 8.52 -28.00
CA SER A 521 17.85 8.76 -27.99
C SER A 521 18.29 9.87 -27.02
N LEU A 522 17.39 10.81 -26.70
CA LEU A 522 17.60 11.85 -25.69
C LEU A 522 17.82 11.24 -24.30
N LEU A 523 17.01 10.25 -23.94
CA LEU A 523 17.11 9.55 -22.65
C LEU A 523 18.48 8.88 -22.51
N TYR A 524 18.95 8.23 -23.58
CA TYR A 524 20.27 7.59 -23.59
C TYR A 524 21.41 8.60 -23.35
N GLY A 525 21.31 9.81 -23.92
CA GLY A 525 22.24 10.90 -23.64
C GLY A 525 22.15 11.41 -22.20
N ALA A 526 20.93 11.50 -21.66
CA ALA A 526 20.66 11.98 -20.32
C ALA A 526 21.15 11.02 -19.20
N LEU A 527 21.32 9.72 -19.49
CA LEU A 527 22.00 8.77 -18.58
C LEU A 527 23.42 9.23 -18.20
N GLY A 528 24.10 9.96 -19.10
CA GLY A 528 25.43 10.53 -18.88
C GLY A 528 25.45 11.98 -18.36
N ASN A 529 24.31 12.53 -17.95
CA ASN A 529 24.24 13.89 -17.38
C ASN A 529 25.00 13.95 -16.04
N LYS A 530 25.44 15.15 -15.62
CA LYS A 530 26.10 15.36 -14.32
C LYS A 530 25.11 15.58 -13.17
N SER A 531 23.87 15.95 -13.47
CA SER A 531 22.81 16.13 -12.49
C SER A 531 22.18 14.79 -12.12
N TYR A 532 22.18 14.49 -10.83
CA TYR A 532 21.56 13.31 -10.25
C TYR A 532 20.08 13.18 -10.66
N ALA A 533 19.31 14.29 -10.58
CA ALA A 533 17.89 14.29 -10.89
C ALA A 533 17.62 13.94 -12.36
N VAL A 534 18.42 14.49 -13.28
CA VAL A 534 18.28 14.22 -14.72
C VAL A 534 18.63 12.77 -15.05
N GLN A 535 19.69 12.22 -14.46
CA GLN A 535 20.02 10.80 -14.64
C GLN A 535 18.91 9.89 -14.10
N ARG A 536 18.36 10.21 -12.92
CA ARG A 536 17.25 9.47 -12.32
C ARG A 536 15.98 9.53 -13.18
N ALA A 537 15.62 10.70 -13.69
CA ALA A 537 14.49 10.87 -14.61
C ALA A 537 14.72 10.06 -15.90
N ALA A 538 15.91 10.13 -16.48
CA ALA A 538 16.27 9.35 -17.67
C ALA A 538 16.13 7.84 -17.43
N ILE A 539 16.62 7.33 -16.28
CA ILE A 539 16.44 5.93 -15.88
C ILE A 539 14.95 5.58 -15.80
N ALA A 540 14.14 6.38 -15.10
CA ALA A 540 12.72 6.11 -14.90
C ALA A 540 11.95 6.03 -16.24
N LEU A 541 12.28 6.93 -17.17
CA LEU A 541 11.63 7.08 -18.48
C LEU A 541 12.12 6.11 -19.55
N LEU A 542 13.15 5.27 -19.29
CA LEU A 542 13.62 4.31 -20.30
C LEU A 542 12.48 3.37 -20.75
N PRO A 543 12.26 3.21 -22.07
CA PRO A 543 11.26 2.29 -22.60
C PRO A 543 11.72 0.83 -22.43
N ALA A 544 10.78 -0.11 -22.32
CA ALA A 544 11.07 -1.53 -22.14
C ALA A 544 11.55 -2.23 -23.43
N THR A 545 12.70 -1.80 -23.97
CA THR A 545 13.32 -2.35 -25.18
C THR A 545 14.70 -2.94 -24.87
N THR A 546 15.16 -3.87 -25.70
CA THR A 546 16.51 -4.44 -25.60
C THR A 546 17.60 -3.37 -25.78
N GLU A 547 17.37 -2.38 -26.64
CA GLU A 547 18.31 -1.27 -26.82
C GLU A 547 18.45 -0.46 -25.51
N ALA A 548 17.35 -0.15 -24.84
CA ALA A 548 17.40 0.54 -23.55
C ALA A 548 18.20 -0.25 -22.49
N SER A 549 18.08 -1.59 -22.49
CA SER A 549 18.90 -2.46 -21.64
C SER A 549 20.39 -2.33 -21.94
N GLU A 550 20.77 -2.38 -23.22
CA GLU A 550 22.16 -2.22 -23.66
C GLU A 550 22.71 -0.83 -23.31
N LYS A 551 21.90 0.23 -23.48
CA LYS A 551 22.28 1.61 -23.14
C LYS A 551 22.42 1.81 -21.64
N LEU A 552 21.53 1.23 -20.83
CA LEU A 552 21.64 1.29 -19.38
C LEU A 552 22.92 0.60 -18.89
N VAL A 553 23.26 -0.58 -19.42
CA VAL A 553 24.51 -1.26 -19.08
C VAL A 553 25.73 -0.43 -19.55
N ALA A 554 25.71 0.07 -20.79
CA ALA A 554 26.80 0.86 -21.36
C ALA A 554 27.03 2.19 -20.63
N SER A 555 26.01 2.74 -19.96
CA SER A 555 26.12 3.97 -19.16
C SER A 555 27.03 3.80 -17.93
N GLY A 556 27.25 2.56 -17.45
CA GLY A 556 27.99 2.28 -16.23
C GLY A 556 27.23 2.60 -14.93
N LEU A 557 25.94 2.99 -15.02
CA LEU A 557 25.13 3.33 -13.84
C LEU A 557 24.87 2.16 -12.90
N LEU A 558 24.91 0.92 -13.41
CA LEU A 558 24.85 -0.29 -12.58
C LEU A 558 26.12 -0.48 -11.73
N GLN A 559 27.20 0.25 -11.96
CA GLN A 559 28.46 0.16 -11.19
C GLN A 559 28.94 1.53 -10.73
N THR A 560 28.07 2.53 -10.73
CA THR A 560 28.41 3.89 -10.30
C THR A 560 28.64 3.96 -8.79
N SER A 561 29.49 4.90 -8.36
CA SER A 561 29.76 5.15 -6.94
C SER A 561 28.62 5.87 -6.23
N ASP A 562 27.70 6.54 -6.96
CA ASP A 562 26.46 7.04 -6.34
C ASP A 562 25.48 5.88 -6.18
N LEU A 563 25.43 5.34 -4.96
CA LEU A 563 24.63 4.16 -4.65
C LEU A 563 23.13 4.39 -4.88
N ARG A 564 22.64 5.64 -4.82
CA ARG A 564 21.23 5.97 -5.12
C ARG A 564 20.95 5.82 -6.61
N LEU A 565 21.86 6.24 -7.49
CA LEU A 565 21.73 5.99 -8.94
C LEU A 565 21.87 4.51 -9.26
N CYS A 566 22.81 3.81 -8.62
CA CYS A 566 22.97 2.37 -8.76
C CYS A 566 21.68 1.63 -8.41
N LYS A 567 21.05 1.95 -7.26
CA LYS A 567 19.74 1.41 -6.85
C LYS A 567 18.68 1.64 -7.92
N ASN A 568 18.50 2.88 -8.39
CA ASN A 568 17.49 3.20 -9.41
C ASN A 568 17.76 2.46 -10.72
N ALA A 569 19.02 2.33 -11.14
CA ALA A 569 19.42 1.58 -12.34
C ALA A 569 19.13 0.07 -12.19
N ILE A 570 19.38 -0.52 -11.02
CA ILE A 570 19.06 -1.94 -10.74
C ILE A 570 17.56 -2.19 -10.81
N LEU A 571 16.77 -1.32 -10.17
CA LEU A 571 15.31 -1.42 -10.20
C LEU A 571 14.79 -1.32 -11.64
N LYS A 572 15.29 -0.34 -12.42
CA LYS A 572 14.92 -0.21 -13.83
C LYS A 572 15.35 -1.40 -14.67
N ALA A 573 16.55 -1.93 -14.44
CA ALA A 573 17.01 -3.16 -15.10
C ALA A 573 16.05 -4.33 -14.82
N GLY A 574 15.37 -4.34 -13.67
CA GLY A 574 14.25 -5.23 -13.32
C GLY A 574 13.05 -5.16 -14.27
N GLU A 575 12.76 -3.98 -14.81
CA GLU A 575 11.64 -3.69 -15.71
C GLU A 575 11.98 -3.91 -17.19
N LEU A 576 13.25 -3.75 -17.58
CA LEU A 576 13.70 -3.86 -18.97
C LEU A 576 13.87 -5.31 -19.45
N PRO A 577 13.93 -5.61 -20.76
CA PRO A 577 14.33 -6.93 -21.25
C PRO A 577 15.75 -7.33 -20.79
N GLU A 578 15.93 -8.51 -20.20
CA GLU A 578 17.26 -8.95 -19.73
C GLU A 578 18.17 -9.33 -20.91
N THR A 579 19.38 -8.76 -20.96
CA THR A 579 20.44 -9.12 -21.92
C THR A 579 21.56 -9.91 -21.24
N VAL A 580 22.45 -10.54 -22.02
CA VAL A 580 23.61 -11.27 -21.47
C VAL A 580 24.52 -10.34 -20.68
N GLU A 581 24.73 -9.12 -21.17
CA GLU A 581 25.55 -8.09 -20.54
C GLU A 581 24.91 -7.58 -19.25
N MET A 582 23.59 -7.37 -19.25
CA MET A 582 22.84 -6.98 -18.06
C MET A 582 22.90 -8.08 -16.99
N SER A 583 22.66 -9.34 -17.36
CA SER A 583 22.76 -10.46 -16.43
C SER A 583 24.18 -10.57 -15.84
N ALA A 584 25.22 -10.40 -16.67
CA ALA A 584 26.60 -10.41 -16.19
C ALA A 584 26.92 -9.23 -15.25
N ALA A 585 26.41 -8.03 -15.56
CA ALA A 585 26.53 -6.85 -14.72
C ALA A 585 25.87 -7.07 -13.34
N MET A 586 24.69 -7.68 -13.32
CA MET A 586 23.94 -7.98 -12.10
C MET A 586 24.55 -9.13 -11.30
N GLU A 587 25.10 -10.15 -11.95
CA GLU A 587 25.89 -11.18 -11.25
C GLU A 587 27.15 -10.60 -10.62
N THR A 588 27.82 -9.68 -11.31
CA THR A 588 28.98 -8.97 -10.76
C THR A 588 28.58 -8.20 -9.51
N LEU A 589 27.50 -7.43 -9.58
CA LEU A 589 26.93 -6.75 -8.42
C LEU A 589 26.64 -7.75 -7.29
N ALA A 590 25.91 -8.83 -7.55
CA ALA A 590 25.57 -9.83 -6.54
C ALA A 590 26.81 -10.50 -5.90
N SER A 591 27.92 -10.62 -6.63
CA SER A 591 29.15 -11.30 -6.18
C SER A 591 30.15 -10.41 -5.44
N VAL A 592 30.14 -9.10 -5.71
CA VAL A 592 31.07 -8.15 -5.10
C VAL A 592 30.46 -7.70 -3.77
N GLY A 593 31.08 -8.10 -2.66
CA GLY A 593 30.64 -7.81 -1.28
C GLY A 593 30.54 -6.32 -0.88
N VAL A 594 30.65 -5.39 -1.84
CA VAL A 594 30.22 -3.98 -1.69
C VAL A 594 28.69 -3.91 -1.42
N ASN A 595 27.94 -4.96 -1.77
CA ASN A 595 26.49 -5.08 -1.59
C ASN A 595 26.02 -5.64 -0.24
N SER A 596 26.91 -6.05 0.68
CA SER A 596 26.47 -6.57 1.98
C SER A 596 26.25 -5.50 3.06
N GLU A 597 26.69 -4.25 2.83
CA GLU A 597 26.60 -3.18 3.82
C GLU A 597 25.43 -2.20 3.57
N ASP A 598 25.09 -1.92 2.31
CA ASP A 598 23.94 -1.06 1.98
C ASP A 598 22.65 -1.88 1.81
N LYS A 599 21.72 -1.66 2.74
CA LYS A 599 20.45 -2.39 2.82
C LYS A 599 19.54 -2.20 1.59
N TRP A 600 19.60 -1.03 0.95
CA TRP A 600 18.74 -0.72 -0.21
C TRP A 600 19.26 -1.36 -1.49
N LEU A 601 20.59 -1.40 -1.68
CA LEU A 601 21.19 -2.12 -2.80
C LEU A 601 20.98 -3.63 -2.69
N ASP A 602 21.14 -4.21 -1.49
CA ASP A 602 20.81 -5.61 -1.26
C ASP A 602 19.35 -5.90 -1.63
N ALA A 603 18.40 -5.08 -1.14
CA ALA A 603 17.00 -5.22 -1.48
C ALA A 603 16.73 -5.08 -2.99
N ALA A 604 17.36 -4.12 -3.67
CA ALA A 604 17.18 -3.90 -5.11
C ALA A 604 17.75 -5.05 -5.95
N VAL A 605 18.91 -5.62 -5.59
CA VAL A 605 19.49 -6.79 -6.26
C VAL A 605 18.58 -8.01 -6.09
N LYS A 606 18.04 -8.22 -4.89
CA LYS A 606 17.07 -9.31 -4.62
C LYS A 606 15.78 -9.14 -5.39
N VAL A 607 15.28 -7.92 -5.51
CA VAL A 607 14.14 -7.56 -6.39
C VAL A 607 14.45 -7.92 -7.84
N TYR A 608 15.62 -7.53 -8.36
CA TYR A 608 16.03 -7.83 -9.74
C TYR A 608 16.01 -9.34 -10.03
N HIS A 609 16.56 -10.13 -9.11
CA HIS A 609 16.60 -11.59 -9.22
C HIS A 609 15.27 -12.27 -8.87
N ARG A 610 14.23 -11.49 -8.51
CA ARG A 610 12.95 -11.97 -8.01
C ARG A 610 13.12 -13.02 -6.90
N GLU A 611 14.05 -12.77 -6.00
CA GLU A 611 14.33 -13.68 -4.90
C GLU A 611 13.07 -13.86 -4.05
N LYS A 612 12.74 -15.11 -3.70
CA LYS A 612 11.60 -15.42 -2.85
C LYS A 612 12.04 -15.51 -1.39
N ASN A 613 11.14 -15.20 -0.49
CA ASN A 613 11.37 -15.42 0.94
C ASN A 613 11.35 -16.93 1.25
N PHE A 614 12.52 -17.53 1.42
CA PHE A 614 12.62 -18.90 1.92
C PHE A 614 12.86 -18.96 3.43
N GLU A 615 13.08 -17.82 4.11
CA GLU A 615 13.42 -17.78 5.54
C GLU A 615 12.26 -18.23 6.43
N TYR A 616 11.01 -18.04 5.99
CA TYR A 616 9.84 -18.50 6.72
C TYR A 616 9.09 -19.55 5.91
N VAL A 617 8.81 -20.69 6.53
CA VAL A 617 8.07 -21.80 5.92
C VAL A 617 6.74 -22.01 6.65
N GLU A 618 5.72 -22.46 5.93
CA GLU A 618 4.42 -22.73 6.55
C GLU A 618 4.49 -24.02 7.38
N GLU A 619 3.75 -24.07 8.49
CA GLU A 619 3.73 -25.24 9.40
C GLU A 619 3.47 -26.55 8.68
N LYS A 620 2.53 -26.54 7.72
CA LYS A 620 2.12 -27.72 6.94
C LYS A 620 3.26 -28.32 6.12
N ASP A 621 4.29 -27.53 5.83
CA ASP A 621 5.42 -27.88 4.96
C ASP A 621 6.67 -28.29 5.75
N VAL A 622 6.55 -28.46 7.07
CA VAL A 622 7.67 -28.84 7.95
C VAL A 622 7.45 -30.22 8.55
N ASP A 623 8.42 -31.12 8.35
CA ASP A 623 8.48 -32.37 9.08
C ASP A 623 9.32 -32.15 10.35
N MET A 624 8.67 -32.27 11.52
CA MET A 624 9.32 -32.04 12.81
C MET A 624 10.24 -33.22 13.18
N LEU A 625 11.52 -32.91 13.41
CA LEU A 625 12.55 -33.86 13.85
C LEU A 625 12.71 -33.85 15.37
N LEU A 626 12.54 -32.68 15.98
CA LEU A 626 12.48 -32.45 17.42
C LEU A 626 11.23 -31.60 17.72
N GLY A 627 10.18 -32.23 18.24
CA GLY A 627 8.93 -31.56 18.55
C GLY A 627 9.03 -30.54 19.70
N SER A 628 8.29 -29.44 19.55
CA SER A 628 7.99 -28.43 20.57
C SER A 628 6.84 -28.89 21.48
N ALA A 629 6.27 -27.98 22.29
CA ALA A 629 5.09 -28.29 23.08
C ALA A 629 3.83 -28.60 22.24
N GLN A 630 3.78 -28.18 20.97
CA GLN A 630 2.65 -28.44 20.06
C GLN A 630 2.63 -29.88 19.53
N GLU A 631 3.79 -30.53 19.39
CA GLU A 631 3.89 -31.90 18.87
C GLU A 631 3.73 -32.97 19.97
N GLY A 632 3.56 -32.56 21.23
CA GLY A 632 3.34 -33.44 22.37
C GLY A 632 4.26 -33.14 23.56
N LYS A 633 4.58 -34.17 24.34
CA LYS A 633 5.39 -34.05 25.56
C LYS A 633 6.87 -33.83 25.21
N ALA A 634 7.32 -32.58 25.31
CA ALA A 634 8.70 -32.17 25.07
C ALA A 634 9.43 -31.88 26.39
N VAL A 635 10.27 -32.81 26.86
CA VAL A 635 11.03 -32.66 28.12
C VAL A 635 12.45 -32.15 27.85
N TRP A 636 12.82 -31.08 28.52
CA TRP A 636 14.12 -30.42 28.47
C TRP A 636 14.84 -30.51 29.82
N SER A 637 16.17 -30.54 29.78
CA SER A 637 17.01 -30.19 30.93
C SER A 637 17.10 -28.68 31.03
N TYR A 638 16.96 -28.10 32.22
CA TYR A 638 17.07 -26.65 32.37
C TYR A 638 17.70 -26.21 33.69
N THR A 639 18.25 -25.00 33.67
CA THR A 639 18.64 -24.23 34.85
C THR A 639 18.21 -22.76 34.67
N GLN A 640 18.00 -22.09 35.80
CA GLN A 640 17.70 -20.66 35.90
C GLN A 640 18.90 -19.88 36.46
N GLU A 641 19.95 -20.59 36.88
CA GLU A 641 21.23 -20.04 37.31
C GLU A 641 22.19 -20.05 36.13
N THR A 642 23.03 -19.03 36.01
CA THR A 642 24.09 -18.95 34.99
C THR A 642 24.99 -20.18 35.06
N PRO A 643 25.01 -21.03 34.03
CA PRO A 643 25.80 -22.25 34.03
C PRO A 643 27.29 -21.97 33.78
N ALA A 644 28.15 -22.92 34.12
CA ALA A 644 29.58 -22.83 33.83
C ALA A 644 29.88 -22.77 32.32
N GLU A 645 31.07 -22.29 31.96
CA GLU A 645 31.52 -22.19 30.58
C GLU A 645 31.42 -23.54 29.84
N GLY A 646 31.05 -23.51 28.56
CA GLY A 646 30.86 -24.70 27.75
C GLY A 646 29.56 -25.47 28.04
N TRP A 647 28.59 -24.89 28.77
CA TRP A 647 27.29 -25.54 29.06
C TRP A 647 26.53 -26.03 27.83
N ASN A 648 26.76 -25.40 26.68
CA ASN A 648 26.18 -25.69 25.38
C ASN A 648 26.90 -26.84 24.63
N GLN A 649 28.00 -27.38 25.18
CA GLN A 649 28.76 -28.51 24.62
C GLN A 649 28.11 -29.86 24.94
N VAL A 650 28.33 -30.84 24.05
CA VAL A 650 27.69 -32.18 24.12
C VAL A 650 28.04 -32.94 25.40
N ASP A 651 29.26 -32.79 25.88
CA ASP A 651 29.87 -33.52 27.00
C ASP A 651 29.72 -32.81 28.36
N PHE A 652 29.10 -31.63 28.41
CA PHE A 652 28.92 -30.90 29.67
C PHE A 652 27.97 -31.64 30.63
N ASN A 653 28.40 -31.78 31.88
CA ASN A 653 27.67 -32.49 32.94
C ASN A 653 26.42 -31.72 33.40
N THR A 654 25.24 -32.28 33.17
CA THR A 654 23.94 -31.69 33.54
C THR A 654 23.28 -32.37 34.74
N SER A 655 24.02 -33.14 35.52
CA SER A 655 23.44 -33.92 36.64
C SER A 655 22.75 -33.05 37.70
N SER A 656 23.12 -31.77 37.82
CA SER A 656 22.49 -30.79 38.72
C SER A 656 21.30 -30.05 38.10
N TRP A 657 21.03 -30.21 36.80
CA TRP A 657 19.96 -29.48 36.10
C TRP A 657 18.60 -30.14 36.32
N LYS A 658 17.55 -29.33 36.36
CA LYS A 658 16.17 -29.79 36.50
C LYS A 658 15.65 -30.34 35.17
N LYS A 659 14.60 -31.15 35.21
CA LYS A 659 13.82 -31.56 34.02
C LYS A 659 12.49 -30.82 34.01
N GLY A 660 12.12 -30.28 32.85
CA GLY A 660 10.89 -29.51 32.65
C GLY A 660 10.25 -29.83 31.32
N GLU A 661 8.92 -29.80 31.27
CA GLU A 661 8.16 -29.94 30.03
C GLU A 661 7.92 -28.57 29.39
N ALA A 662 8.19 -28.43 28.09
CA ALA A 662 7.82 -27.25 27.32
C ALA A 662 6.28 -27.17 27.18
N LYS A 663 5.65 -26.00 27.08
CA LYS A 663 6.19 -24.63 26.92
C LYS A 663 6.64 -24.04 28.26
N PHE A 664 7.78 -23.36 28.25
CA PHE A 664 8.37 -22.70 29.42
C PHE A 664 7.88 -21.25 29.52
N GLY A 665 7.58 -20.73 30.72
CA GLY A 665 7.27 -19.30 30.88
C GLY A 665 6.89 -18.84 32.30
N GLY A 666 6.58 -17.54 32.45
CA GLY A 666 6.40 -16.88 33.75
C GLY A 666 5.03 -17.08 34.42
N LYS A 667 3.96 -17.30 33.65
CA LYS A 667 2.58 -17.46 34.17
C LYS A 667 2.04 -18.88 33.95
N LYS A 668 1.34 -19.44 34.96
CA LYS A 668 0.74 -20.79 34.92
C LYS A 668 -0.33 -20.97 33.84
N THR A 669 -0.99 -19.90 33.44
CA THR A 669 -2.21 -19.92 32.61
C THR A 669 -2.00 -20.54 31.23
N PHE A 670 -0.75 -20.63 30.73
CA PHE A 670 -0.45 -21.12 29.37
C PHE A 670 0.83 -21.98 29.25
N LYS A 671 1.44 -22.44 30.37
CA LYS A 671 2.81 -23.01 30.39
C LYS A 671 2.88 -24.26 31.28
N LYS A 672 3.72 -25.24 30.90
CA LYS A 672 3.89 -26.50 31.64
C LYS A 672 5.04 -26.46 32.65
N THR A 673 6.09 -25.68 32.37
CA THR A 673 7.19 -25.44 33.32
C THR A 673 7.37 -23.95 33.56
N LEU A 674 7.43 -23.57 34.84
CA LEU A 674 7.55 -22.19 35.27
C LEU A 674 9.00 -21.76 35.43
N TRP A 675 9.31 -20.52 35.07
CA TRP A 675 10.55 -19.85 35.43
C TRP A 675 10.29 -18.43 35.95
N SER A 676 11.15 -17.96 36.86
CA SER A 676 10.96 -16.69 37.56
C SER A 676 12.18 -15.76 37.50
N THR A 677 13.34 -16.27 37.11
CA THR A 677 14.57 -15.49 36.90
C THR A 677 14.58 -14.76 35.56
N GLN A 678 15.56 -13.86 35.41
CA GLN A 678 15.81 -13.14 34.15
C GLN A 678 16.29 -14.10 33.05
N ASP A 679 17.13 -15.08 33.40
CA ASP A 679 17.68 -16.03 32.44
C ASP A 679 17.11 -17.44 32.63
N ILE A 680 16.93 -18.15 31.51
CA ILE A 680 16.74 -19.59 31.48
C ILE A 680 17.64 -20.25 30.43
N TYR A 681 18.24 -21.37 30.82
CA TYR A 681 19.11 -22.18 29.96
C TYR A 681 18.50 -23.57 29.80
N LEU A 682 18.28 -24.01 28.57
CA LEU A 682 17.63 -25.26 28.21
C LEU A 682 18.57 -26.14 27.39
N ARG A 683 18.47 -27.46 27.58
CA ARG A 683 19.21 -28.48 26.81
C ARG A 683 18.37 -29.69 26.50
N ARG A 684 18.50 -30.21 25.28
CA ARG A 684 17.83 -31.45 24.86
C ARG A 684 18.64 -32.17 23.79
N GLU A 685 18.71 -33.49 23.90
CA GLU A 685 19.38 -34.34 22.91
C GLU A 685 18.36 -34.89 21.92
N PHE A 686 18.79 -35.10 20.67
CA PHE A 686 17.99 -35.72 19.63
C PHE A 686 18.89 -36.45 18.63
N THR A 687 18.31 -37.37 17.85
CA THR A 687 19.06 -38.21 16.91
C THR A 687 18.56 -37.99 15.49
N LEU A 688 19.47 -37.70 14.57
CA LEU A 688 19.21 -37.56 13.14
C LEU A 688 19.56 -38.85 12.38
N LYS A 689 18.66 -39.28 11.49
CA LYS A 689 18.87 -40.46 10.62
C LYS A 689 19.80 -40.15 9.46
N GLU A 690 19.77 -38.92 8.98
CA GLU A 690 20.55 -38.41 7.85
C GLU A 690 21.05 -36.99 8.16
N THR A 691 21.97 -36.49 7.34
CA THR A 691 22.45 -35.11 7.45
C THR A 691 21.35 -34.14 7.08
N LEU A 692 21.22 -33.07 7.87
CA LEU A 692 20.18 -32.06 7.69
C LEU A 692 20.79 -30.85 7.00
N GLU A 693 20.57 -30.72 5.69
CA GLU A 693 21.16 -29.62 4.90
C GLU A 693 20.53 -28.26 5.22
N GLU A 694 19.20 -28.18 5.27
CA GLU A 694 18.48 -26.91 5.49
C GLU A 694 17.50 -27.08 6.67
N PRO A 695 17.98 -26.91 7.92
CA PRO A 695 17.16 -27.09 9.11
C PRO A 695 16.10 -25.99 9.25
N VAL A 696 14.96 -26.33 9.86
CA VAL A 696 13.92 -25.37 10.22
C VAL A 696 13.85 -25.24 11.74
N ILE A 697 13.92 -24.03 12.27
CA ILE A 697 13.66 -23.74 13.69
C ILE A 697 12.17 -23.43 13.84
N LYS A 698 11.49 -24.18 14.70
CA LYS A 698 10.16 -23.81 15.20
C LYS A 698 10.33 -23.06 16.52
N ILE A 699 9.92 -21.81 16.62
CA ILE A 699 10.08 -21.02 17.84
C ILE A 699 8.88 -20.13 18.18
N ALA A 700 8.53 -20.07 19.46
CA ALA A 700 7.67 -19.04 20.02
C ALA A 700 8.33 -18.51 21.29
N HIS A 701 8.60 -17.21 21.34
CA HIS A 701 9.33 -16.55 22.42
C HIS A 701 8.71 -15.19 22.73
N ASP A 702 8.98 -14.63 23.90
CA ASP A 702 8.61 -13.25 24.23
C ASP A 702 9.82 -12.32 24.31
N ASP A 703 11.01 -12.90 24.47
CA ASP A 703 12.22 -12.18 24.81
C ASP A 703 13.39 -12.62 23.93
N GLY A 704 14.55 -11.98 24.13
CA GLY A 704 15.79 -12.32 23.45
C GLY A 704 16.21 -13.78 23.70
N TYR A 705 16.71 -14.44 22.65
CA TYR A 705 17.15 -15.82 22.71
C TYR A 705 18.40 -16.10 21.88
N SER A 706 19.15 -17.12 22.29
CA SER A 706 20.24 -17.72 21.53
C SER A 706 20.09 -19.24 21.51
N ILE A 707 20.18 -19.85 20.33
CA ILE A 707 20.10 -21.31 20.14
C ILE A 707 21.46 -21.81 19.63
N TYR A 708 21.91 -22.92 20.21
CA TYR A 708 23.17 -23.58 19.86
C TYR A 708 22.91 -25.04 19.45
N ILE A 709 23.73 -25.53 18.51
CA ILE A 709 23.77 -26.93 18.11
C ILE A 709 25.19 -27.45 18.31
N ASN A 710 25.33 -28.50 19.11
CA ASN A 710 26.61 -29.15 19.38
C ASN A 710 27.72 -28.18 19.83
N GLY A 711 27.36 -27.14 20.60
CA GLY A 711 28.30 -26.12 21.11
C GLY A 711 28.44 -24.87 20.23
N GLU A 712 27.99 -24.90 18.99
CA GLU A 712 28.11 -23.80 18.02
C GLU A 712 26.82 -22.97 17.94
N LEU A 713 26.95 -21.65 17.74
CA LEU A 713 25.79 -20.75 17.67
C LEU A 713 24.98 -20.97 16.37
N LEU A 714 23.74 -21.40 16.52
CA LEU A 714 22.80 -21.57 15.42
C LEU A 714 22.17 -20.23 15.05
N VAL A 715 21.48 -19.57 15.99
CA VAL A 715 20.78 -18.29 15.78
C VAL A 715 20.69 -17.51 17.09
N SER A 716 20.62 -16.18 17.00
CA SER A 716 20.29 -15.30 18.12
C SER A 716 19.42 -14.16 17.62
N GLU A 717 18.31 -13.87 18.30
CA GLU A 717 17.41 -12.75 17.97
C GLU A 717 16.88 -12.09 19.25
N GLU A 718 16.51 -10.82 19.13
CA GLU A 718 15.81 -10.04 20.15
C GLU A 718 14.31 -9.89 19.79
N GLY A 719 13.48 -9.52 20.77
CA GLY A 719 12.05 -9.22 20.59
C GLY A 719 11.10 -10.37 20.95
N ALA A 720 9.83 -10.27 20.50
CA ALA A 720 8.73 -11.15 20.92
C ALA A 720 7.93 -11.74 19.74
N SER A 721 7.36 -12.94 19.94
CA SER A 721 6.47 -13.62 19.00
C SER A 721 5.42 -14.50 19.70
N GLY A 722 4.19 -14.00 19.75
CA GLY A 722 3.01 -14.69 20.31
C GLY A 722 2.68 -16.04 19.67
N LYS A 723 2.98 -16.20 18.37
CA LYS A 723 2.73 -17.43 17.59
C LYS A 723 4.06 -18.13 17.27
N HIS A 724 4.01 -19.44 17.04
CA HIS A 724 5.17 -20.18 16.54
C HIS A 724 5.52 -19.70 15.13
N LYS A 725 6.79 -19.34 14.94
CA LYS A 725 7.41 -19.08 13.64
C LYS A 725 8.23 -20.30 13.24
N TYR A 726 8.35 -20.53 11.94
CA TYR A 726 9.15 -21.61 11.37
C TYR A 726 10.22 -20.98 10.47
N ILE A 727 11.45 -20.94 10.96
CA ILE A 727 12.57 -20.23 10.34
C ILE A 727 13.45 -21.25 9.63
N LYS A 728 13.48 -21.23 8.30
CA LYS A 728 14.41 -22.03 7.50
C LYS A 728 15.81 -21.42 7.59
N LEU A 729 16.80 -22.26 7.84
CA LEU A 729 18.20 -21.89 7.89
C LEU A 729 18.94 -22.40 6.65
N ASP A 730 20.02 -21.70 6.30
CA ASP A 730 20.87 -22.04 5.18
C ASP A 730 21.70 -23.32 5.39
N LYS A 731 22.43 -23.71 4.33
CA LYS A 731 23.29 -24.89 4.31
C LYS A 731 24.49 -24.82 5.25
N GLU A 732 25.01 -23.63 5.54
CA GLU A 732 26.12 -23.45 6.48
C GLU A 732 25.67 -23.77 7.90
N LYS A 733 24.47 -23.32 8.29
CA LYS A 733 23.83 -23.70 9.56
C LYS A 733 23.49 -25.18 9.61
N GLY A 734 23.12 -25.79 8.48
CA GLY A 734 22.94 -27.25 8.35
C GLY A 734 24.17 -28.08 8.74
N LYS A 735 25.39 -27.59 8.45
CA LYS A 735 26.65 -28.29 8.80
C LYS A 735 26.87 -28.47 10.30
N LEU A 736 26.19 -27.68 11.15
CA LEU A 736 26.25 -27.82 12.60
C LEU A 736 25.59 -29.13 13.07
N PHE A 737 24.65 -29.66 12.29
CA PHE A 737 23.94 -30.90 12.55
C PHE A 737 24.73 -32.10 12.02
N LYS A 738 24.89 -33.11 12.86
CA LYS A 738 25.62 -34.34 12.53
C LYS A 738 24.66 -35.50 12.38
N LYS A 739 24.92 -36.43 11.47
CA LYS A 739 24.20 -37.72 11.45
C LYS A 739 24.42 -38.44 12.79
N GLY A 740 23.36 -38.94 13.41
CA GLY A 740 23.40 -39.51 14.75
C GLY A 740 23.03 -38.50 15.84
N LYS A 741 23.69 -38.58 17.00
CA LYS A 741 23.33 -37.84 18.20
C LYS A 741 23.72 -36.36 18.09
N ASN A 742 22.79 -35.46 18.42
CA ASN A 742 22.99 -34.02 18.48
C ASN A 742 22.47 -33.46 19.82
N LEU A 743 23.02 -32.31 20.21
CA LEU A 743 22.54 -31.51 21.32
C LEU A 743 22.01 -30.17 20.80
N ILE A 744 20.80 -29.80 21.21
CA ILE A 744 20.33 -28.42 21.16
C ILE A 744 20.41 -27.79 22.55
N ALA A 745 20.91 -26.56 22.58
CA ALA A 745 21.00 -25.72 23.76
C ALA A 745 20.33 -24.37 23.47
N VAL A 746 19.58 -23.82 24.43
CA VAL A 746 18.83 -22.57 24.26
C VAL A 746 19.06 -21.69 25.48
N HIS A 747 19.40 -20.44 25.27
CA HIS A 747 19.41 -19.39 26.29
C HIS A 747 18.32 -18.38 25.94
N CYS A 748 17.53 -17.98 26.92
CA CYS A 748 16.52 -16.94 26.79
C CYS A 748 16.68 -15.95 27.94
N HIS A 749 16.68 -14.66 27.60
CA HIS A 749 16.92 -13.55 28.51
C HIS A 749 15.71 -12.62 28.53
N ASP A 750 15.01 -12.56 29.67
CA ASP A 750 13.82 -11.73 29.88
C ASP A 750 14.17 -10.24 29.91
N ASN A 751 13.64 -9.50 28.95
CA ASN A 751 13.80 -8.04 28.83
C ASN A 751 12.51 -7.29 29.25
N GLY A 752 11.48 -8.02 29.71
CA GLY A 752 10.17 -7.52 30.13
C GLY A 752 9.03 -8.03 29.24
N GLY A 753 7.92 -8.48 29.84
CA GLY A 753 6.77 -9.00 29.09
C GLY A 753 6.02 -10.16 29.77
N GLU A 754 5.36 -10.98 28.96
CA GLU A 754 4.68 -12.24 29.31
C GLU A 754 5.63 -13.43 29.55
N ARG A 755 6.90 -13.33 29.11
CA ARG A 755 8.03 -14.21 29.46
C ARG A 755 7.79 -15.68 29.10
N TYR A 756 8.21 -16.11 27.91
CA TYR A 756 8.14 -17.52 27.52
C TYR A 756 9.09 -17.91 26.39
N ILE A 757 9.37 -19.22 26.31
CA ILE A 757 10.06 -19.81 25.16
C ILE A 757 9.57 -21.24 24.88
N ASP A 758 9.48 -21.59 23.60
CA ASP A 758 9.25 -22.93 23.07
C ASP A 758 10.05 -23.12 21.79
N VAL A 759 10.78 -24.23 21.68
CA VAL A 759 11.69 -24.48 20.56
C VAL A 759 11.50 -25.90 20.03
N GLY A 760 11.51 -26.05 18.71
CA GLY A 760 11.58 -27.31 17.98
C GLY A 760 12.50 -27.20 16.77
N ILE A 761 12.89 -28.36 16.22
CA ILE A 761 13.70 -28.46 14.99
C ILE A 761 12.94 -29.33 13.99
N GLY A 762 12.86 -28.89 12.75
CA GLY A 762 12.28 -29.62 11.64
C GLY A 762 13.16 -29.58 10.40
N THR A 763 12.62 -30.13 9.32
CA THR A 763 13.14 -29.98 7.96
C THR A 763 12.00 -29.62 7.03
N VAL A 764 12.29 -28.88 5.97
CA VAL A 764 11.28 -28.60 4.95
C VAL A 764 10.90 -29.94 4.31
N ARG A 765 9.63 -30.32 4.43
CA ARG A 765 9.09 -31.50 3.77
C ARG A 765 9.41 -31.36 2.28
N LYS A 766 10.01 -32.40 1.68
CA LYS A 766 10.24 -32.41 0.24
C LYS A 766 8.90 -32.16 -0.44
N PRO A 767 8.79 -31.07 -1.20
CA PRO A 767 7.48 -30.63 -1.61
C PRO A 767 6.95 -31.63 -2.64
N VAL A 768 5.75 -32.14 -2.39
CA VAL A 768 5.06 -33.04 -3.30
C VAL A 768 4.45 -32.18 -4.40
N PRO A 769 4.67 -32.48 -5.69
CA PRO A 769 4.03 -31.72 -6.74
C PRO A 769 2.50 -31.86 -6.63
N ASP A 770 1.81 -30.74 -6.76
CA ASP A 770 0.35 -30.71 -6.93
C ASP A 770 -0.05 -31.39 -8.24
N VAL A 771 0.78 -31.26 -9.29
CA VAL A 771 0.58 -31.88 -10.60
C VAL A 771 1.89 -32.40 -11.17
N THR A 772 1.90 -33.63 -11.70
CA THR A 772 3.04 -34.20 -12.42
C THR A 772 2.73 -34.39 -13.90
N PHE A 773 3.52 -33.79 -14.78
CA PHE A 773 3.51 -33.99 -16.22
C PHE A 773 4.63 -34.94 -16.65
N ASN A 774 4.29 -35.92 -17.47
CA ASN A 774 5.27 -36.82 -18.10
C ASN A 774 5.33 -36.51 -19.59
N LEU A 775 6.52 -36.12 -20.06
CA LEU A 775 6.83 -35.73 -21.43
C LEU A 775 7.97 -36.60 -21.99
N LYS A 776 8.04 -36.65 -23.31
CA LYS A 776 9.12 -37.28 -24.08
C LYS A 776 9.58 -36.37 -25.21
N THR A 777 10.84 -36.47 -25.58
CA THR A 777 11.30 -35.93 -26.86
C THR A 777 10.78 -36.80 -28.01
N VAL A 778 10.47 -36.18 -29.15
CA VAL A 778 10.00 -36.89 -30.34
C VAL A 778 11.18 -37.10 -31.29
N ASN A 779 11.60 -38.36 -31.41
CA ASN A 779 12.77 -38.77 -32.17
C ASN A 779 12.85 -38.10 -33.56
N GLN A 780 13.94 -37.38 -33.82
CA GLN A 780 14.25 -36.67 -35.07
C GLN A 780 13.24 -35.59 -35.50
N LYS A 781 12.43 -35.07 -34.56
CA LYS A 781 11.46 -34.00 -34.86
C LYS A 781 11.73 -32.67 -34.16
N MET A 782 12.73 -32.59 -33.28
CA MET A 782 13.00 -31.40 -32.46
C MET A 782 11.71 -30.87 -31.80
N ALA A 783 10.97 -31.78 -31.16
CA ALA A 783 9.68 -31.48 -30.57
C ALA A 783 9.47 -32.26 -29.27
N PHE A 784 8.68 -31.70 -28.37
CA PHE A 784 8.10 -32.44 -27.25
C PHE A 784 6.85 -33.19 -27.72
N ASP A 785 6.58 -34.37 -27.15
CA ASP A 785 5.37 -35.14 -27.46
C ASP A 785 4.09 -34.44 -27.00
N LYS A 786 4.21 -33.54 -26.02
CA LYS A 786 3.16 -32.63 -25.55
C LYS A 786 3.67 -31.20 -25.58
N THR A 787 2.94 -30.33 -26.27
CA THR A 787 3.28 -28.91 -26.42
C THR A 787 2.35 -27.99 -25.64
N VAL A 788 1.28 -28.53 -25.05
CA VAL A 788 0.36 -27.80 -24.16
C VAL A 788 0.20 -28.58 -22.86
N LEU A 789 0.48 -27.92 -21.74
CA LEU A 789 0.24 -28.41 -20.38
C LEU A 789 -0.74 -27.44 -19.71
N GLU A 790 -1.55 -27.93 -18.77
CA GLU A 790 -2.54 -27.10 -18.07
C GLU A 790 -2.39 -27.27 -16.56
N ALA A 791 -2.29 -26.16 -15.85
CA ALA A 791 -2.13 -26.10 -14.41
C ALA A 791 -2.81 -24.84 -13.86
N THR A 792 -2.80 -24.68 -12.54
CA THR A 792 -3.41 -23.53 -11.84
C THR A 792 -2.34 -22.64 -11.25
N ALA A 793 -2.61 -21.34 -11.18
CA ALA A 793 -1.73 -20.36 -10.55
C ALA A 793 -1.34 -20.79 -9.13
N GLY A 794 -0.06 -20.62 -8.77
CA GLY A 794 0.49 -20.99 -7.47
C GLY A 794 0.82 -22.47 -7.25
N GLN A 795 0.35 -23.37 -8.12
CA GLN A 795 0.64 -24.80 -8.01
C GLN A 795 2.13 -25.09 -8.16
N LEU A 796 2.61 -26.04 -7.37
CA LEU A 796 3.89 -26.68 -7.58
C LEU A 796 3.73 -27.83 -8.56
N ILE A 797 4.38 -27.74 -9.71
CA ILE A 797 4.33 -28.78 -10.74
C ILE A 797 5.66 -29.52 -10.84
N GLU A 798 5.60 -30.80 -11.24
CA GLU A 798 6.76 -31.57 -11.67
C GLU A 798 6.65 -31.88 -13.16
N ILE A 799 7.68 -31.56 -13.94
CA ILE A 799 7.78 -31.99 -15.34
C ILE A 799 8.88 -33.04 -15.43
N LYS A 800 8.49 -34.27 -15.76
CA LYS A 800 9.41 -35.38 -16.03
C LYS A 800 9.61 -35.49 -17.54
N LEU A 801 10.86 -35.37 -17.99
CA LEU A 801 11.24 -35.51 -19.39
C LEU A 801 12.07 -36.78 -19.57
N ALA A 802 11.66 -37.64 -20.51
CA ALA A 802 12.50 -38.72 -21.01
C ALA A 802 13.01 -38.37 -22.42
N ASN A 803 14.28 -38.66 -22.70
CA ASN A 803 14.90 -38.37 -23.99
C ASN A 803 15.16 -39.65 -24.80
N PRO A 804 14.19 -40.18 -25.55
CA PRO A 804 14.43 -41.28 -26.50
C PRO A 804 15.10 -40.85 -27.82
N ASP A 805 15.38 -39.56 -28.04
CA ASP A 805 16.05 -39.05 -29.24
C ASP A 805 17.55 -39.39 -29.21
N GLN A 806 18.20 -39.30 -30.37
CA GLN A 806 19.65 -39.46 -30.55
C GLN A 806 20.45 -38.19 -30.26
N MET A 807 19.77 -37.06 -30.04
CA MET A 807 20.38 -35.79 -29.64
C MET A 807 20.11 -35.50 -28.17
N SER A 808 20.98 -34.71 -27.53
CA SER A 808 20.77 -34.26 -26.15
C SER A 808 19.69 -33.19 -26.09
N HIS A 809 18.86 -33.23 -25.05
CA HIS A 809 17.76 -32.29 -24.87
C HIS A 809 17.58 -31.92 -23.40
N ASN A 810 17.03 -30.73 -23.17
CA ASN A 810 16.55 -30.29 -21.88
C ASN A 810 15.17 -29.64 -22.04
N LEU A 811 14.57 -29.30 -20.90
CA LEU A 811 13.35 -28.49 -20.84
C LEU A 811 13.56 -27.39 -19.80
N VAL A 812 13.40 -26.15 -20.25
CA VAL A 812 13.50 -24.95 -19.44
C VAL A 812 12.13 -24.26 -19.44
N VAL A 813 11.52 -24.15 -18.26
CA VAL A 813 10.29 -23.37 -18.06
C VAL A 813 10.69 -21.92 -17.85
N ILE A 814 10.09 -21.02 -18.62
CA ILE A 814 10.42 -19.59 -18.59
C ILE A 814 9.19 -18.72 -18.28
N ASP A 815 9.44 -17.49 -17.83
CA ASP A 815 8.39 -16.54 -17.49
C ASP A 815 7.55 -16.15 -18.72
N LYS A 816 6.31 -15.72 -18.49
CA LYS A 816 5.38 -15.34 -19.56
C LYS A 816 5.96 -14.18 -20.39
N GLY A 817 5.78 -14.23 -21.71
CA GLY A 817 6.25 -13.18 -22.62
C GLY A 817 7.77 -13.09 -22.82
N SER A 818 8.56 -13.98 -22.21
CA SER A 818 10.03 -13.90 -22.25
C SER A 818 10.70 -14.68 -23.39
N THR A 819 9.96 -15.46 -24.18
CA THR A 819 10.51 -16.43 -25.16
C THR A 819 11.55 -15.83 -26.09
N GLU A 820 11.26 -14.68 -26.71
CA GLU A 820 12.17 -14.09 -27.70
C GLU A 820 13.45 -13.54 -27.05
N ALA A 821 13.31 -12.79 -25.95
CA ALA A 821 14.44 -12.21 -25.20
C ALA A 821 15.34 -13.32 -24.63
N PHE A 822 14.73 -14.34 -24.01
CA PHE A 822 15.47 -15.50 -23.49
C PHE A 822 16.09 -16.33 -24.62
N GLY A 823 15.41 -16.51 -25.74
CA GLY A 823 15.92 -17.21 -26.92
C GLY A 823 17.18 -16.55 -27.50
N LYS A 824 17.17 -15.23 -27.66
CA LYS A 824 18.35 -14.45 -28.05
C LYS A 824 19.49 -14.61 -27.02
N MET A 825 19.16 -14.57 -25.73
CA MET A 825 20.14 -14.79 -24.67
C MET A 825 20.79 -16.18 -24.74
N VAL A 826 20.02 -17.23 -25.05
CA VAL A 826 20.56 -18.57 -25.30
C VAL A 826 21.53 -18.55 -26.48
N ASP A 827 21.19 -17.87 -27.58
CA ASP A 827 22.06 -17.77 -28.76
C ASP A 827 23.39 -17.08 -28.47
N ASP A 828 23.34 -15.97 -27.73
CA ASP A 828 24.52 -15.22 -27.30
C ASP A 828 25.35 -16.04 -26.28
N PHE A 829 24.69 -16.74 -25.35
CA PHE A 829 25.33 -17.58 -24.33
C PHE A 829 26.06 -18.79 -24.93
N MET A 830 25.55 -19.40 -26.00
CA MET A 830 26.19 -20.54 -26.67
C MET A 830 27.61 -20.25 -27.18
N GLN A 831 27.94 -18.97 -27.40
CA GLN A 831 29.28 -18.57 -27.85
C GLN A 831 30.31 -18.63 -26.71
N LYS A 832 29.87 -18.79 -25.46
CA LYS A 832 30.76 -18.83 -24.28
C LYS A 832 31.28 -20.24 -23.96
N PRO A 833 32.56 -20.40 -23.56
CA PRO A 833 33.15 -21.70 -23.24
C PRO A 833 32.45 -22.50 -22.13
N GLU A 834 31.80 -21.81 -21.19
CA GLU A 834 31.09 -22.39 -20.05
C GLU A 834 29.69 -22.93 -20.37
N ALA A 835 29.11 -22.61 -21.53
CA ALA A 835 27.73 -22.93 -21.86
C ALA A 835 27.43 -24.43 -21.77
N ALA A 836 28.34 -25.27 -22.28
CA ALA A 836 28.22 -26.73 -22.21
C ALA A 836 28.22 -27.25 -20.75
N LYS A 837 28.99 -26.63 -19.85
CA LYS A 837 29.04 -27.02 -18.42
C LYS A 837 27.77 -26.67 -17.68
N MET A 838 27.04 -25.66 -18.15
CA MET A 838 25.78 -25.20 -17.58
C MET A 838 24.56 -25.81 -18.29
N GLY A 839 24.77 -26.84 -19.12
CA GLY A 839 23.69 -27.49 -19.87
C GLY A 839 22.97 -26.56 -20.84
N TYR A 840 23.67 -25.53 -21.34
CA TYR A 840 23.15 -24.48 -22.21
C TYR A 840 21.96 -23.71 -21.63
N VAL A 841 21.85 -23.63 -20.30
CA VAL A 841 20.86 -22.80 -19.61
C VAL A 841 21.60 -21.57 -19.07
N PRO A 842 21.41 -20.36 -19.66
CA PRO A 842 21.99 -19.16 -19.08
C PRO A 842 21.36 -18.91 -17.71
N LYS A 843 22.17 -18.40 -16.77
CA LYS A 843 21.62 -17.82 -15.55
C LYS A 843 20.82 -16.58 -15.96
N SER A 844 19.53 -16.59 -15.68
CA SER A 844 18.59 -15.56 -16.10
C SER A 844 17.40 -15.57 -15.15
N ARG A 845 16.85 -14.39 -14.86
CA ARG A 845 15.63 -14.26 -14.06
C ARG A 845 14.39 -14.81 -14.78
N TYR A 846 14.46 -15.02 -16.09
CA TYR A 846 13.37 -15.62 -16.86
C TYR A 846 13.22 -17.11 -16.60
N VAL A 847 14.27 -17.79 -16.12
CA VAL A 847 14.24 -19.24 -15.88
C VAL A 847 13.48 -19.52 -14.58
N LEU A 848 12.29 -20.11 -14.71
CA LEU A 848 11.49 -20.58 -13.57
C LEU A 848 11.95 -21.96 -13.08
N GLY A 849 12.57 -22.75 -13.98
CA GLY A 849 13.24 -23.99 -13.65
C GLY A 849 13.70 -24.72 -14.91
N ALA A 850 14.72 -25.58 -14.78
CA ALA A 850 15.24 -26.37 -15.87
C ALA A 850 15.52 -27.82 -15.45
N THR A 851 15.33 -28.76 -16.37
CA THR A 851 15.93 -30.08 -16.25
C THR A 851 17.44 -29.98 -16.49
N PRO A 852 18.27 -30.94 -16.03
CA PRO A 852 19.62 -31.08 -16.58
C PRO A 852 19.57 -31.33 -18.09
N MET A 853 20.71 -31.20 -18.76
CA MET A 853 20.88 -31.70 -20.13
C MET A 853 20.83 -33.22 -20.09
N LEU A 854 19.91 -33.81 -20.85
CA LEU A 854 19.67 -35.26 -20.89
C LEU A 854 20.28 -35.84 -22.16
N GLU A 855 21.21 -36.77 -21.99
CA GLU A 855 21.79 -37.54 -23.08
C GLU A 855 20.77 -38.55 -23.65
N PRO A 856 21.03 -39.13 -24.85
CA PRO A 856 20.18 -40.17 -25.42
C PRO A 856 19.90 -41.33 -24.45
N GLY A 857 18.62 -41.60 -24.20
CA GLY A 857 18.14 -42.64 -23.30
C GLY A 857 17.98 -42.21 -21.83
N GLU A 858 18.39 -40.99 -21.45
CA GLU A 858 18.25 -40.50 -20.09
C GLU A 858 16.86 -39.93 -19.78
N SER A 859 16.60 -39.71 -18.48
CA SER A 859 15.40 -39.03 -18.00
C SER A 859 15.75 -38.12 -16.84
N GLY A 860 15.07 -36.98 -16.75
CA GLY A 860 15.22 -36.02 -15.67
C GLY A 860 13.90 -35.33 -15.34
N SER A 861 13.93 -34.50 -14.31
CA SER A 861 12.76 -33.74 -13.90
C SER A 861 13.12 -32.32 -13.47
N VAL A 862 12.12 -31.46 -13.49
CA VAL A 862 12.16 -30.12 -12.91
C VAL A 862 10.91 -29.89 -12.08
N MET A 863 11.09 -29.32 -10.89
CA MET A 863 10.00 -28.85 -10.04
C MET A 863 9.88 -27.34 -10.18
N VAL A 864 8.69 -26.85 -10.50
CA VAL A 864 8.45 -25.41 -10.71
C VAL A 864 7.20 -25.00 -9.96
N ARG A 865 7.31 -24.00 -9.07
CA ARG A 865 6.11 -23.34 -8.53
C ARG A 865 5.65 -22.31 -9.55
N LEU A 866 4.50 -22.55 -10.15
CA LEU A 866 3.90 -21.62 -11.09
C LEU A 866 3.58 -20.30 -10.39
N PRO A 867 3.80 -19.15 -11.03
CA PRO A 867 3.43 -17.86 -10.46
C PRO A 867 1.93 -17.79 -10.13
N ASN A 868 1.56 -16.93 -9.20
CA ASN A 868 0.15 -16.69 -8.82
C ASN A 868 -0.62 -15.86 -9.88
N VAL A 869 0.02 -15.55 -11.01
CA VAL A 869 -0.57 -14.80 -12.11
C VAL A 869 -0.97 -15.77 -13.22
N PRO A 870 -2.25 -15.87 -13.56
CA PRO A 870 -2.69 -16.65 -14.72
C PRO A 870 -2.03 -16.19 -16.02
N GLY A 871 -1.84 -17.10 -16.96
CA GLY A 871 -1.22 -16.77 -18.24
C GLY A 871 -0.57 -17.96 -18.93
N ARG A 872 0.19 -17.66 -19.98
CA ARG A 872 0.87 -18.64 -20.83
C ARG A 872 2.36 -18.63 -20.52
N TYR A 873 2.84 -19.69 -19.90
CA TYR A 873 4.23 -19.86 -19.47
C TYR A 873 4.96 -20.80 -20.42
N PRO A 874 5.87 -20.32 -21.26
CA PRO A 874 6.56 -21.16 -22.24
C PRO A 874 7.50 -22.17 -21.57
N PHE A 875 7.72 -23.30 -22.22
CA PHE A 875 8.86 -24.16 -21.95
C PHE A 875 9.58 -24.50 -23.26
N VAL A 876 10.91 -24.46 -23.24
CA VAL A 876 11.75 -24.57 -24.44
C VAL A 876 12.90 -25.55 -24.23
N CYS A 877 13.44 -26.10 -25.32
CA CYS A 877 14.74 -26.76 -25.31
C CYS A 877 15.83 -25.74 -25.66
N THR A 878 16.85 -25.60 -24.82
CA THR A 878 17.98 -24.67 -25.03
C THR A 878 19.22 -25.34 -25.60
N PHE A 879 19.13 -26.63 -25.96
CA PHE A 879 20.18 -27.26 -26.78
C PHE A 879 20.40 -26.43 -28.07
N PRO A 880 21.64 -26.30 -28.57
CA PRO A 880 21.94 -25.36 -29.63
C PRO A 880 21.00 -25.36 -30.84
N GLY A 881 20.38 -24.21 -31.09
CA GLY A 881 19.45 -23.99 -32.20
C GLY A 881 18.02 -24.50 -32.00
N HIS A 882 17.71 -25.18 -30.89
CA HIS A 882 16.42 -25.87 -30.72
C HIS A 882 15.27 -24.96 -30.28
N TRP A 883 15.51 -23.90 -29.49
CA TRP A 883 14.45 -23.14 -28.82
C TRP A 883 13.39 -22.54 -29.77
N ARG A 884 13.76 -22.25 -31.02
CA ARG A 884 12.88 -21.70 -32.07
C ARG A 884 11.80 -22.70 -32.51
N MET A 885 12.12 -23.99 -32.48
CA MET A 885 11.28 -25.06 -33.02
C MET A 885 10.72 -25.97 -31.92
N MET A 886 11.50 -26.21 -30.86
CA MET A 886 11.22 -27.14 -29.78
C MET A 886 10.70 -26.39 -28.55
N GLN A 887 9.42 -26.02 -28.61
CA GLN A 887 8.74 -25.27 -27.56
C GLN A 887 7.36 -25.84 -27.25
N GLY A 888 6.88 -25.54 -26.05
CA GLY A 888 5.51 -25.73 -25.63
C GLY A 888 5.10 -24.66 -24.63
N VAL A 889 3.90 -24.78 -24.08
CA VAL A 889 3.32 -23.80 -23.17
C VAL A 889 2.57 -24.48 -22.05
N ILE A 890 2.71 -23.94 -20.85
CA ILE A 890 1.88 -24.23 -19.69
C ILE A 890 0.81 -23.13 -19.63
N ILE A 891 -0.45 -23.50 -19.80
CA ILE A 891 -1.59 -22.63 -19.58
C ILE A 891 -1.88 -22.68 -18.08
N VAL A 892 -1.63 -21.55 -17.41
CA VAL A 892 -1.84 -21.37 -15.98
C VAL A 892 -3.17 -20.65 -15.80
N ASN A 893 -4.17 -21.39 -15.33
CA ASN A 893 -5.52 -20.88 -15.10
C ASN A 893 -5.64 -20.23 -13.72
N ALA A 894 -6.63 -19.35 -13.56
CA ALA A 894 -7.01 -18.84 -12.25
C ALA A 894 -7.46 -19.97 -11.32
N PRO A 895 -7.18 -19.90 -10.01
CA PRO A 895 -7.71 -20.86 -9.06
C PRO A 895 -9.24 -20.92 -9.12
N GLY A 896 -9.82 -22.11 -8.96
CA GLY A 896 -11.28 -22.34 -9.07
C GLY A 896 -11.81 -22.57 -10.50
N SER A 897 -10.96 -22.52 -11.53
CA SER A 897 -11.36 -22.88 -12.90
C SER A 897 -11.10 -24.36 -13.20
N TYR A 898 -12.08 -25.05 -13.79
CA TYR A 898 -12.06 -26.47 -14.13
C TYR A 898 -12.41 -26.66 -15.60
N ILE A 899 -11.44 -26.94 -16.46
CA ILE A 899 -11.67 -27.06 -17.90
C ILE A 899 -11.94 -28.52 -18.28
N SER A 900 -13.07 -28.77 -18.96
CA SER A 900 -13.36 -30.07 -19.54
C SER A 900 -12.46 -30.36 -20.75
N LYS A 901 -12.08 -31.63 -20.93
CA LYS A 901 -11.38 -32.11 -22.14
C LYS A 901 -12.30 -32.20 -23.35
N ASP A 902 -13.62 -32.17 -23.16
CA ASP A 902 -14.58 -32.09 -24.25
C ASP A 902 -14.87 -30.61 -24.54
N GLU A 903 -14.48 -30.14 -25.73
CA GLU A 903 -14.72 -28.76 -26.14
C GLU A 903 -16.21 -28.39 -26.14
N ARG A 904 -17.09 -29.39 -26.33
CA ARG A 904 -18.56 -29.25 -26.35
C ARG A 904 -19.20 -29.33 -24.96
N ALA A 905 -18.41 -29.53 -23.91
CA ALA A 905 -18.90 -29.51 -22.55
C ALA A 905 -19.57 -28.16 -22.24
N PRO A 906 -20.69 -28.16 -21.48
CA PRO A 906 -21.34 -26.93 -21.05
C PRO A 906 -20.36 -25.97 -20.37
N LYS A 907 -20.47 -24.68 -20.70
CA LYS A 907 -19.64 -23.59 -20.16
C LYS A 907 -20.38 -22.90 -19.02
N ILE A 908 -19.85 -23.06 -17.82
CA ILE A 908 -20.34 -22.45 -16.60
C ILE A 908 -19.41 -21.31 -16.24
N SER A 909 -19.90 -20.08 -16.29
CA SER A 909 -19.17 -18.93 -15.76
C SER A 909 -19.61 -18.68 -14.33
N MET A 910 -18.65 -18.65 -13.42
CA MET A 910 -18.87 -18.39 -12.00
C MET A 910 -18.36 -17.00 -11.66
N MET A 911 -19.24 -16.18 -11.09
CA MET A 911 -18.89 -14.87 -10.54
C MET A 911 -18.91 -14.93 -9.02
N GLY A 912 -17.73 -14.76 -8.42
CA GLY A 912 -17.56 -14.52 -6.99
C GLY A 912 -17.22 -13.06 -6.70
N GLY A 913 -17.34 -12.61 -5.46
CA GLY A 913 -16.74 -11.34 -5.08
C GLY A 913 -17.45 -10.62 -3.94
N GLY A 914 -16.63 -10.03 -3.06
CA GLY A 914 -17.07 -9.25 -1.92
C GLY A 914 -16.06 -9.22 -0.80
N GLY A 915 -16.36 -8.50 0.28
CA GLY A 915 -15.59 -8.52 1.52
C GLY A 915 -16.11 -9.50 2.58
N SER A 916 -17.27 -10.15 2.36
CA SER A 916 -17.95 -10.93 3.40
C SER A 916 -17.49 -12.39 3.52
N HIS A 917 -16.84 -12.95 2.49
CA HIS A 917 -16.40 -14.35 2.45
C HIS A 917 -15.07 -14.50 1.71
N ASP A 918 -14.42 -15.65 1.87
CA ASP A 918 -13.36 -16.11 0.95
C ASP A 918 -14.02 -16.73 -0.29
N PHE A 919 -14.46 -15.86 -1.20
CA PHE A 919 -15.28 -16.26 -2.36
C PHE A 919 -14.58 -17.27 -3.25
N LEU A 920 -13.28 -17.07 -3.48
CA LEU A 920 -12.47 -17.97 -4.27
C LEU A 920 -12.43 -19.36 -3.64
N ARG A 921 -12.19 -19.47 -2.34
CA ARG A 921 -12.12 -20.78 -1.68
C ARG A 921 -13.48 -21.47 -1.66
N PHE A 922 -14.52 -20.78 -1.20
CA PHE A 922 -15.82 -21.40 -0.94
C PHE A 922 -16.59 -21.65 -2.24
N PHE A 923 -16.75 -20.62 -3.06
CA PHE A 923 -17.54 -20.72 -4.29
C PHE A 923 -16.66 -21.10 -5.48
N GLY A 924 -15.51 -20.46 -5.67
CA GLY A 924 -14.65 -20.74 -6.82
C GLY A 924 -14.10 -22.17 -6.83
N ILE A 925 -13.49 -22.60 -5.73
CA ILE A 925 -12.82 -23.91 -5.64
C ILE A 925 -13.81 -25.00 -5.24
N GLN A 926 -14.53 -24.86 -4.13
CA GLN A 926 -15.37 -25.94 -3.59
C GLN A 926 -16.63 -26.17 -4.44
N ASP A 927 -17.38 -25.11 -4.74
CA ASP A 927 -18.56 -25.21 -5.59
C ASP A 927 -18.18 -25.42 -7.06
N GLY A 928 -17.11 -24.76 -7.55
CA GLY A 928 -16.61 -24.99 -8.90
C GLY A 928 -16.22 -26.44 -9.16
N LYS A 929 -15.59 -27.12 -8.18
CA LYS A 929 -15.32 -28.56 -8.27
C LYS A 929 -16.62 -29.37 -8.39
N THR A 930 -17.62 -29.06 -7.58
CA THR A 930 -18.93 -29.74 -7.62
C THR A 930 -19.64 -29.52 -8.95
N LEU A 931 -19.60 -28.29 -9.48
CA LEU A 931 -20.19 -27.90 -10.76
C LEU A 931 -19.44 -28.48 -11.97
N SER A 932 -18.14 -28.75 -11.84
CA SER A 932 -17.36 -29.40 -12.91
C SER A 932 -17.84 -30.81 -13.23
N LEU A 933 -18.52 -31.47 -12.26
CA LEU A 933 -19.01 -32.84 -12.36
C LEU A 933 -17.93 -33.82 -12.86
N ASP A 934 -16.75 -33.76 -12.25
CA ASP A 934 -15.58 -34.56 -12.62
C ASP A 934 -15.13 -34.36 -14.09
N GLY A 935 -15.30 -33.14 -14.59
CA GLY A 935 -14.85 -32.70 -15.91
C GLY A 935 -15.87 -32.87 -17.03
N THR A 936 -17.16 -33.14 -16.73
CA THR A 936 -18.20 -33.08 -17.77
C THR A 936 -18.60 -31.66 -18.14
N ASN A 937 -18.31 -30.68 -17.28
CA ASN A 937 -18.55 -29.26 -17.52
C ASN A 937 -17.22 -28.50 -17.51
N THR A 938 -17.14 -27.43 -18.31
CA THR A 938 -16.10 -26.40 -18.16
C THR A 938 -16.63 -25.35 -17.18
N VAL A 939 -15.88 -25.06 -16.14
CA VAL A 939 -16.17 -24.05 -15.13
C VAL A 939 -15.06 -23.01 -15.16
N ILE A 940 -15.42 -21.75 -15.35
CA ILE A 940 -14.48 -20.61 -15.31
C ILE A 940 -14.91 -19.72 -14.16
N TYR A 941 -14.02 -19.53 -13.19
CA TYR A 941 -14.26 -18.66 -12.03
C TYR A 941 -13.56 -17.31 -12.24
N THR A 942 -14.29 -16.23 -11.99
CA THR A 942 -13.77 -14.88 -11.94
C THR A 942 -14.40 -14.09 -10.80
N GLU A 943 -13.66 -13.10 -10.30
CA GLU A 943 -14.21 -12.05 -9.42
C GLU A 943 -14.25 -10.68 -10.09
N ASN A 944 -14.03 -10.65 -11.41
CA ASN A 944 -13.96 -9.45 -12.21
C ASN A 944 -15.19 -9.38 -13.12
N GLY A 945 -16.04 -8.36 -12.91
CA GLY A 945 -17.26 -8.17 -13.68
C GLY A 945 -17.02 -7.97 -15.19
N LYS A 946 -15.88 -7.39 -15.59
CA LYS A 946 -15.53 -7.21 -17.00
C LYS A 946 -15.05 -8.51 -17.65
N GLU A 947 -14.28 -9.32 -16.94
CA GLU A 947 -13.94 -10.67 -17.42
C GLU A 947 -15.21 -11.51 -17.54
N LEU A 948 -16.14 -11.38 -16.59
CA LEU A 948 -17.45 -12.02 -16.72
C LEU A 948 -18.16 -11.56 -17.99
N GLU A 949 -18.20 -10.26 -18.26
CA GLU A 949 -18.79 -9.70 -19.49
C GLU A 949 -18.22 -10.34 -20.77
N ASP A 950 -16.91 -10.53 -20.83
CA ASP A 950 -16.23 -11.20 -21.95
C ASP A 950 -16.56 -12.70 -22.06
N LEU A 951 -16.89 -13.34 -20.93
CA LEU A 951 -17.27 -14.76 -20.88
C LEU A 951 -18.75 -14.99 -21.27
N LEU A 952 -19.65 -14.04 -20.96
CA LEU A 952 -21.10 -14.17 -21.18
C LEU A 952 -21.54 -14.62 -22.59
N PRO A 953 -20.87 -14.22 -23.69
CA PRO A 953 -21.24 -14.67 -25.04
C PRO A 953 -21.14 -16.18 -25.23
N VAL A 954 -20.24 -16.85 -24.51
CA VAL A 954 -20.02 -18.31 -24.60
C VAL A 954 -20.54 -19.07 -23.37
N THR A 955 -21.13 -18.36 -22.39
CA THR A 955 -21.70 -18.95 -21.19
C THR A 955 -23.05 -19.63 -21.47
N ASP A 956 -23.16 -20.89 -21.07
CA ASP A 956 -24.43 -21.65 -21.05
C ASP A 956 -25.19 -21.44 -19.74
N VAL A 957 -24.45 -21.41 -18.61
CA VAL A 957 -24.99 -21.23 -17.26
C VAL A 957 -24.16 -20.21 -16.49
N LEU A 958 -24.82 -19.18 -15.97
CA LEU A 958 -24.20 -18.21 -15.08
C LEU A 958 -24.46 -18.59 -13.62
N HIS A 959 -23.39 -18.86 -12.86
CA HIS A 959 -23.46 -19.03 -11.42
C HIS A 959 -22.94 -17.78 -10.73
N ILE A 960 -23.75 -17.16 -9.87
CA ILE A 960 -23.42 -15.90 -9.22
C ILE A 960 -23.53 -16.05 -7.69
N SER A 961 -22.41 -15.76 -7.01
CA SER A 961 -22.31 -15.62 -5.57
C SER A 961 -21.41 -14.42 -5.28
N ASN A 962 -21.98 -13.24 -5.42
CA ASN A 962 -21.30 -11.95 -5.44
C ASN A 962 -22.15 -10.88 -4.73
N ASN A 963 -21.49 -9.97 -4.02
CA ASN A 963 -22.08 -8.73 -3.49
C ASN A 963 -21.35 -7.45 -3.96
N LYS A 964 -20.29 -7.56 -4.78
CA LYS A 964 -19.70 -6.39 -5.47
C LYS A 964 -20.69 -5.80 -6.49
N PRO A 965 -20.72 -4.49 -6.72
CA PRO A 965 -21.52 -3.90 -7.79
C PRO A 965 -21.06 -4.40 -9.17
N PHE A 966 -22.00 -4.51 -10.11
CA PHE A 966 -21.70 -4.76 -11.53
C PHE A 966 -21.72 -3.45 -12.30
N GLY A 967 -20.80 -3.26 -13.25
CA GLY A 967 -20.87 -2.15 -14.18
C GLY A 967 -22.13 -2.23 -15.05
N ALA A 968 -22.65 -1.07 -15.49
CA ALA A 968 -23.90 -0.99 -16.25
C ALA A 968 -23.90 -1.87 -17.52
N THR A 969 -22.77 -1.98 -18.22
CA THR A 969 -22.61 -2.84 -19.41
C THR A 969 -22.76 -4.31 -19.06
N THR A 970 -22.13 -4.77 -17.97
CA THR A 970 -22.23 -6.14 -17.49
C THR A 970 -23.65 -6.46 -17.01
N GLN A 971 -24.30 -5.52 -16.29
CA GLN A 971 -25.70 -5.65 -15.88
C GLN A 971 -26.63 -5.87 -17.09
N GLU A 972 -26.44 -5.08 -18.14
CA GLU A 972 -27.20 -5.18 -19.38
C GLU A 972 -26.91 -6.50 -20.11
N ALA A 973 -25.64 -6.89 -20.23
CA ALA A 973 -25.23 -8.15 -20.85
C ALA A 973 -25.84 -9.37 -20.16
N ILE A 974 -25.84 -9.41 -18.82
CA ILE A 974 -26.50 -10.47 -18.05
C ILE A 974 -27.99 -10.53 -18.39
N PHE A 975 -28.71 -9.40 -18.32
CA PHE A 975 -30.15 -9.39 -18.63
C PHE A 975 -30.44 -9.83 -20.07
N ASN A 976 -29.66 -9.36 -21.04
CA ASN A 976 -29.84 -9.73 -22.45
C ASN A 976 -29.67 -11.24 -22.64
N ARG A 977 -28.60 -11.82 -22.11
CA ARG A 977 -28.33 -13.26 -22.22
C ARG A 977 -29.39 -14.10 -21.49
N VAL A 978 -29.85 -13.68 -20.31
CA VAL A 978 -30.93 -14.36 -19.58
C VAL A 978 -32.25 -14.29 -20.36
N ASN A 979 -32.53 -13.15 -21.00
CA ASN A 979 -33.68 -12.97 -21.88
C ASN A 979 -33.56 -13.67 -23.24
N GLU A 980 -32.39 -14.21 -23.56
CA GLU A 980 -32.14 -15.14 -24.67
C GLU A 980 -32.19 -16.61 -24.23
N GLY A 981 -32.30 -16.87 -22.93
CA GLY A 981 -32.44 -18.21 -22.35
C GLY A 981 -31.22 -18.76 -21.63
N MET A 982 -30.18 -17.95 -21.40
CA MET A 982 -29.05 -18.34 -20.53
C MET A 982 -29.57 -18.65 -19.12
N ALA A 983 -29.24 -19.84 -18.60
CA ALA A 983 -29.65 -20.28 -17.28
C ALA A 983 -28.86 -19.59 -16.15
N MET A 984 -29.45 -19.52 -14.96
CA MET A 984 -28.79 -18.93 -13.79
C MET A 984 -28.88 -19.78 -12.53
N LEU A 985 -27.80 -19.75 -11.75
CA LEU A 985 -27.71 -20.23 -10.38
C LEU A 985 -27.33 -19.04 -9.49
N ILE A 986 -28.24 -18.58 -8.63
CA ILE A 986 -28.07 -17.42 -7.75
C ILE A 986 -27.87 -17.90 -6.32
N TYR A 987 -26.67 -17.73 -5.80
CA TYR A 987 -26.26 -18.35 -4.54
C TYR A 987 -25.88 -17.32 -3.48
N HIS A 988 -26.17 -17.69 -2.23
CA HIS A 988 -25.86 -17.01 -0.99
C HIS A 988 -26.02 -15.47 -1.04
N PRO A 989 -24.94 -14.64 -1.07
CA PRO A 989 -25.11 -13.22 -0.90
C PRO A 989 -25.80 -12.60 -2.10
N SER A 990 -25.80 -13.23 -3.29
CA SER A 990 -26.55 -12.72 -4.45
C SER A 990 -28.07 -12.84 -4.31
N THR A 991 -28.58 -13.46 -3.23
CA THR A 991 -30.00 -13.41 -2.88
C THR A 991 -30.35 -12.20 -2.00
N TRP A 992 -29.37 -11.37 -1.66
CA TRP A 992 -29.55 -10.13 -0.90
C TRP A 992 -29.95 -8.97 -1.80
N TYR A 993 -30.49 -7.90 -1.23
CA TYR A 993 -30.66 -6.62 -1.91
C TYR A 993 -29.34 -5.85 -1.96
N ASN A 994 -28.37 -6.36 -2.74
CA ASN A 994 -27.00 -5.82 -2.81
C ASN A 994 -26.88 -4.53 -3.62
N TRP A 995 -27.70 -4.39 -4.68
CA TRP A 995 -27.46 -3.41 -5.74
C TRP A 995 -28.62 -2.44 -5.85
N GLN A 996 -28.48 -1.28 -5.18
CA GLN A 996 -29.52 -0.24 -5.21
C GLN A 996 -29.67 0.40 -6.60
N ASP A 997 -28.60 0.42 -7.37
CA ASP A 997 -28.54 0.88 -8.77
C ASP A 997 -29.13 -0.13 -9.77
N TRP A 998 -29.34 -1.38 -9.34
CA TRP A 998 -29.86 -2.46 -10.18
C TRP A 998 -31.08 -3.18 -9.58
N PRO A 999 -32.16 -2.46 -9.21
CA PRO A 999 -33.31 -3.03 -8.50
C PRO A 999 -34.05 -4.11 -9.30
N LYS A 1000 -33.98 -4.05 -10.64
CA LYS A 1000 -34.54 -5.07 -11.54
C LYS A 1000 -33.94 -6.46 -11.32
N TYR A 1001 -32.71 -6.58 -10.81
CA TYR A 1001 -32.10 -7.88 -10.52
C TYR A 1001 -32.91 -8.69 -9.50
N ASN A 1002 -33.15 -8.11 -8.31
CA ASN A 1002 -33.92 -8.79 -7.27
C ASN A 1002 -35.37 -9.00 -7.69
N LYS A 1003 -35.97 -8.01 -8.36
CA LYS A 1003 -37.35 -8.07 -8.84
C LYS A 1003 -37.55 -9.17 -9.89
N GLU A 1004 -36.73 -9.20 -10.94
CA GLU A 1004 -36.97 -10.07 -12.11
C GLU A 1004 -36.25 -11.42 -12.03
N LEU A 1005 -35.03 -11.46 -11.50
CA LEU A 1005 -34.15 -12.64 -11.54
C LEU A 1005 -34.13 -13.44 -10.23
N VAL A 1006 -34.43 -12.80 -9.09
CA VAL A 1006 -34.47 -13.46 -7.77
C VAL A 1006 -35.91 -13.69 -7.29
N GLY A 1007 -36.84 -12.79 -7.65
CA GLY A 1007 -38.23 -12.75 -7.18
C GLY A 1007 -38.39 -12.12 -5.79
N GLY A 1008 -37.34 -11.50 -5.25
CA GLY A 1008 -37.27 -11.00 -3.88
C GLY A 1008 -35.83 -10.86 -3.39
N GLY A 1009 -35.65 -10.91 -2.08
CA GLY A 1009 -34.31 -10.95 -1.49
C GLY A 1009 -34.31 -10.78 0.02
N SER A 1010 -33.11 -10.66 0.59
CA SER A 1010 -32.89 -10.47 2.04
C SER A 1010 -32.25 -9.13 2.34
N ARG A 1011 -32.55 -8.56 3.52
CA ARG A 1011 -31.91 -7.34 4.08
C ARG A 1011 -31.26 -7.59 5.45
N SER A 1012 -31.46 -8.78 5.99
CA SER A 1012 -30.90 -9.21 7.26
C SER A 1012 -30.87 -10.74 7.30
N HIS A 1013 -30.08 -11.27 8.21
CA HIS A 1013 -30.00 -12.71 8.49
C HIS A 1013 -29.90 -12.93 10.00
N GLU A 1014 -30.08 -14.17 10.43
CA GLU A 1014 -29.73 -14.57 11.79
C GLU A 1014 -28.21 -14.68 11.96
N LYS A 1015 -27.72 -14.57 13.20
CA LYS A 1015 -26.30 -14.85 13.48
C LYS A 1015 -25.95 -16.26 13.03
N LEU A 1016 -24.72 -16.44 12.57
CA LEU A 1016 -24.17 -17.72 12.17
C LEU A 1016 -24.44 -18.83 13.20
N GLN A 1017 -25.24 -19.82 12.83
CA GLN A 1017 -25.72 -20.86 13.76
C GLN A 1017 -26.12 -22.15 13.04
N THR A 1018 -26.52 -23.18 13.80
CA THR A 1018 -27.15 -24.37 13.21
C THR A 1018 -28.65 -24.15 13.04
N PHE A 1019 -29.18 -24.36 11.84
CA PHE A 1019 -30.63 -24.38 11.57
C PHE A 1019 -31.08 -25.64 10.82
N GLU A 1020 -32.38 -25.94 10.85
CA GLU A 1020 -32.96 -27.09 10.13
C GLU A 1020 -33.46 -26.65 8.75
N VAL A 1021 -33.07 -27.38 7.71
CA VAL A 1021 -33.63 -27.24 6.36
C VAL A 1021 -34.63 -28.35 6.12
N LYS A 1022 -35.85 -27.99 5.71
CA LYS A 1022 -36.96 -28.89 5.37
C LYS A 1022 -37.29 -28.78 3.89
N VAL A 1023 -37.24 -29.92 3.18
CA VAL A 1023 -37.65 -30.01 1.78
C VAL A 1023 -39.18 -29.97 1.69
N VAL A 1024 -39.72 -29.00 0.95
CA VAL A 1024 -41.17 -28.83 0.76
C VAL A 1024 -41.67 -29.42 -0.56
N LYS A 1025 -40.79 -29.60 -1.55
CA LYS A 1025 -41.10 -30.20 -2.86
C LYS A 1025 -40.19 -31.40 -3.15
N PRO A 1026 -40.34 -32.53 -2.44
CA PRO A 1026 -39.42 -33.68 -2.54
C PRO A 1026 -39.41 -34.36 -3.91
N ASN A 1027 -40.46 -34.18 -4.71
CA ASN A 1027 -40.57 -34.73 -6.06
C ASN A 1027 -39.93 -33.84 -7.14
N HIS A 1028 -39.51 -32.62 -6.79
CA HIS A 1028 -38.84 -31.73 -7.75
C HIS A 1028 -37.45 -32.29 -8.09
N PRO A 1029 -37.00 -32.28 -9.37
CA PRO A 1029 -35.71 -32.84 -9.77
C PRO A 1029 -34.51 -32.33 -8.96
N ILE A 1030 -34.50 -31.04 -8.60
CA ILE A 1030 -33.46 -30.41 -7.77
C ILE A 1030 -33.34 -31.09 -6.39
N MET A 1031 -34.46 -31.54 -5.82
CA MET A 1031 -34.51 -32.14 -4.49
C MET A 1031 -34.32 -33.66 -4.50
N LYS A 1032 -34.09 -34.26 -5.67
CA LYS A 1032 -33.89 -35.71 -5.80
C LYS A 1032 -32.64 -36.16 -5.02
N GLY A 1033 -32.85 -37.03 -4.03
CA GLY A 1033 -31.77 -37.54 -3.18
C GLY A 1033 -31.37 -36.62 -2.03
N VAL A 1034 -31.99 -35.45 -1.91
CA VAL A 1034 -31.85 -34.57 -0.74
C VAL A 1034 -32.72 -35.14 0.40
N PRO A 1035 -32.20 -35.28 1.63
CA PRO A 1035 -33.01 -35.73 2.77
C PRO A 1035 -34.22 -34.82 3.00
N ALA A 1036 -35.35 -35.38 3.45
CA ALA A 1036 -36.56 -34.61 3.73
C ALA A 1036 -36.32 -33.47 4.75
N LYS A 1037 -35.37 -33.69 5.67
CA LYS A 1037 -34.84 -32.70 6.60
C LYS A 1037 -33.35 -32.92 6.82
N PHE A 1038 -32.58 -31.85 6.97
CA PHE A 1038 -31.18 -31.90 7.41
C PHE A 1038 -30.82 -30.66 8.23
N ARG A 1039 -29.70 -30.70 8.94
CA ARG A 1039 -29.15 -29.53 9.67
C ARG A 1039 -27.91 -29.02 8.97
N ILE A 1040 -27.75 -27.71 8.99
CA ILE A 1040 -26.61 -27.00 8.41
C ILE A 1040 -26.16 -25.91 9.39
N PHE A 1041 -24.85 -25.67 9.47
CA PHE A 1041 -24.27 -24.55 10.20
C PHE A 1041 -23.98 -23.44 9.20
N ASP A 1042 -24.78 -22.36 9.23
CA ASP A 1042 -24.84 -21.33 8.19
C ASP A 1042 -25.63 -20.10 8.72
N GLU A 1043 -25.84 -19.09 7.89
CA GLU A 1043 -26.70 -17.94 8.19
C GLU A 1043 -28.10 -18.13 7.60
N LEU A 1044 -29.12 -18.13 8.46
CA LEU A 1044 -30.50 -18.16 8.00
C LEU A 1044 -30.92 -16.75 7.56
N TYR A 1045 -31.00 -16.55 6.25
CA TYR A 1045 -31.43 -15.29 5.65
C TYR A 1045 -32.91 -15.04 5.91
N ARG A 1046 -33.25 -13.81 6.30
CA ARG A 1046 -34.64 -13.35 6.44
C ARG A 1046 -35.14 -12.91 5.07
N TRP A 1047 -35.38 -13.91 4.22
CA TRP A 1047 -35.78 -13.69 2.83
C TRP A 1047 -37.24 -13.24 2.74
N GLU A 1048 -37.48 -12.21 1.93
CA GLU A 1048 -38.79 -11.62 1.66
C GLU A 1048 -39.06 -11.56 0.15
N GLN A 1049 -40.27 -11.96 -0.24
CA GLN A 1049 -40.72 -11.85 -1.63
C GLN A 1049 -40.98 -10.40 -1.98
N ASP A 1050 -40.49 -9.95 -3.13
CA ASP A 1050 -40.85 -8.62 -3.65
C ASP A 1050 -42.31 -8.67 -4.14
N PRO A 1051 -43.20 -7.75 -3.70
CA PRO A 1051 -44.59 -7.73 -4.14
C PRO A 1051 -44.78 -7.58 -5.65
N GLU A 1052 -43.82 -6.96 -6.34
CA GLU A 1052 -43.79 -6.81 -7.79
C GLU A 1052 -42.78 -7.76 -8.46
N GLY A 1053 -42.17 -8.66 -7.69
CA GLY A 1053 -41.18 -9.61 -8.17
C GLY A 1053 -41.77 -10.74 -9.00
N THR A 1054 -40.93 -11.37 -9.82
CA THR A 1054 -41.28 -12.58 -10.55
C THR A 1054 -41.71 -13.68 -9.59
N ASP A 1055 -42.80 -14.39 -9.92
CA ASP A 1055 -43.29 -15.53 -9.16
C ASP A 1055 -42.20 -16.58 -8.90
N ILE A 1056 -42.19 -17.14 -7.68
CA ILE A 1056 -41.27 -18.21 -7.29
C ILE A 1056 -41.98 -19.52 -6.94
N GLU A 1057 -41.26 -20.64 -6.99
CA GLU A 1057 -41.67 -21.90 -6.36
C GLU A 1057 -40.62 -22.34 -5.33
N VAL A 1058 -40.99 -22.28 -4.05
CA VAL A 1058 -40.13 -22.69 -2.94
C VAL A 1058 -39.98 -24.21 -2.90
N LEU A 1059 -38.73 -24.68 -2.86
CA LEU A 1059 -38.36 -26.09 -2.84
C LEU A 1059 -37.90 -26.56 -1.46
N ALA A 1060 -37.29 -25.67 -0.66
CA ALA A 1060 -36.91 -25.91 0.72
C ALA A 1060 -37.05 -24.66 1.61
N MET A 1061 -37.37 -24.89 2.89
CA MET A 1061 -37.51 -23.87 3.94
C MET A 1061 -36.46 -24.10 5.02
N GLY A 1062 -35.80 -23.04 5.51
CA GLY A 1062 -34.93 -23.06 6.67
C GLY A 1062 -35.69 -22.61 7.92
N ARG A 1063 -35.46 -23.28 9.05
CA ARG A 1063 -36.06 -22.97 10.35
C ARG A 1063 -34.99 -22.73 11.41
N GLY A 1064 -34.92 -21.51 11.94
CA GLY A 1064 -34.01 -21.16 13.03
C GLY A 1064 -34.33 -21.99 14.27
N LEU A 1065 -33.33 -22.61 14.90
CA LEU A 1065 -33.56 -23.46 16.08
C LEU A 1065 -33.90 -22.65 17.33
N GLU A 1066 -33.36 -21.43 17.44
CA GLU A 1066 -33.61 -20.53 18.57
C GLU A 1066 -34.84 -19.63 18.33
N SER A 1067 -34.94 -19.01 17.16
CA SER A 1067 -36.04 -18.10 16.81
C SER A 1067 -37.36 -18.84 16.52
N GLY A 1068 -37.26 -20.01 15.89
CA GLY A 1068 -38.42 -20.73 15.36
C GLY A 1068 -38.99 -20.14 14.05
N ASP A 1069 -38.39 -19.08 13.53
CA ASP A 1069 -38.79 -18.43 12.27
C ASP A 1069 -38.47 -19.34 11.08
N GLU A 1070 -39.26 -19.25 10.01
CA GLU A 1070 -39.10 -20.04 8.78
C GLU A 1070 -38.99 -19.15 7.55
N PHE A 1071 -37.94 -19.34 6.74
CA PHE A 1071 -37.69 -18.59 5.51
C PHE A 1071 -37.36 -19.53 4.33
N PRO A 1072 -37.69 -19.17 3.09
CA PRO A 1072 -37.22 -19.89 1.91
C PRO A 1072 -35.70 -19.94 1.85
N VAL A 1073 -35.14 -21.12 1.58
CA VAL A 1073 -33.68 -21.30 1.41
C VAL A 1073 -33.28 -21.84 0.04
N VAL A 1074 -34.20 -22.53 -0.66
CA VAL A 1074 -34.00 -22.93 -2.06
C VAL A 1074 -35.31 -22.76 -2.82
N TRP A 1075 -35.28 -22.07 -3.95
CA TRP A 1075 -36.44 -21.87 -4.81
C TRP A 1075 -36.04 -21.77 -6.29
N ILE A 1076 -37.04 -21.87 -7.17
CA ILE A 1076 -36.90 -21.52 -8.58
C ILE A 1076 -37.70 -20.25 -8.88
N VAL A 1077 -37.20 -19.44 -9.81
CA VAL A 1077 -37.89 -18.25 -10.29
C VAL A 1077 -38.58 -18.60 -11.60
N LYS A 1078 -39.89 -18.30 -11.72
CA LYS A 1078 -40.71 -18.63 -12.90
C LYS A 1078 -40.48 -17.63 -14.04
N HIS A 1079 -39.22 -17.42 -14.40
CA HIS A 1079 -38.84 -16.52 -15.49
C HIS A 1079 -39.35 -17.08 -16.84
N PRO A 1080 -39.94 -16.26 -17.72
CA PRO A 1080 -40.62 -16.75 -18.92
C PRO A 1080 -39.69 -17.39 -19.97
N LYS A 1081 -38.39 -17.03 -19.93
CA LYS A 1081 -37.42 -17.43 -20.96
C LYS A 1081 -36.24 -18.24 -20.44
N SER A 1082 -36.01 -18.29 -19.13
CA SER A 1082 -34.80 -18.89 -18.55
C SER A 1082 -35.14 -19.74 -17.33
N LYS A 1083 -34.31 -20.73 -17.05
CA LYS A 1083 -34.36 -21.52 -15.82
C LYS A 1083 -33.41 -20.89 -14.80
N ILE A 1084 -33.98 -20.45 -13.68
CA ILE A 1084 -33.23 -19.79 -12.62
C ILE A 1084 -33.49 -20.53 -11.31
N VAL A 1085 -32.40 -20.90 -10.63
CA VAL A 1085 -32.42 -21.48 -9.27
C VAL A 1085 -31.76 -20.49 -8.32
N ALA A 1086 -32.39 -20.24 -7.19
CA ALA A 1086 -31.82 -19.42 -6.13
C ALA A 1086 -31.70 -20.22 -4.83
N ASN A 1087 -30.60 -20.00 -4.10
CA ASN A 1087 -30.23 -20.71 -2.89
C ASN A 1087 -29.53 -19.77 -1.90
N THR A 1088 -30.03 -19.63 -0.67
CA THR A 1088 -29.43 -18.74 0.34
C THR A 1088 -28.31 -19.40 1.14
N LEU A 1089 -28.11 -20.72 1.01
CA LEU A 1089 -27.09 -21.44 1.78
C LEU A 1089 -25.69 -21.17 1.21
N GLY A 1090 -24.66 -21.19 2.06
CA GLY A 1090 -23.25 -21.08 1.66
C GLY A 1090 -22.43 -19.98 2.36
N HIS A 1091 -22.82 -19.48 3.55
CA HIS A 1091 -22.01 -18.48 4.26
C HIS A 1091 -20.67 -19.05 4.73
N ASP A 1092 -20.71 -20.26 5.28
CA ASP A 1092 -19.60 -20.88 6.01
C ASP A 1092 -19.03 -22.06 5.21
N GLU A 1093 -17.71 -22.22 5.23
CA GLU A 1093 -16.99 -23.30 4.55
C GLU A 1093 -17.63 -24.69 4.80
N ARG A 1094 -18.11 -24.95 6.03
CA ARG A 1094 -18.72 -26.23 6.39
C ARG A 1094 -20.01 -26.53 5.61
N ALA A 1095 -20.72 -25.51 5.14
CA ALA A 1095 -21.92 -25.69 4.31
C ALA A 1095 -21.58 -26.37 2.98
N HIS A 1096 -20.45 -26.02 2.38
CA HIS A 1096 -20.00 -26.54 1.09
C HIS A 1096 -19.60 -28.02 1.13
N ASP A 1097 -19.26 -28.53 2.33
CA ASP A 1097 -18.85 -29.93 2.54
C ASP A 1097 -20.01 -30.90 2.80
N ILE A 1098 -21.21 -30.40 3.15
CA ILE A 1098 -22.31 -31.31 3.45
C ILE A 1098 -22.93 -31.87 2.18
N LYS A 1099 -23.14 -33.19 2.17
CA LYS A 1099 -23.73 -33.92 1.03
C LYS A 1099 -25.07 -33.35 0.53
N PRO A 1100 -26.01 -32.90 1.38
CA PRO A 1100 -27.25 -32.27 0.91
C PRO A 1100 -27.02 -31.02 0.08
N TYR A 1101 -26.12 -30.11 0.49
CA TYR A 1101 -25.80 -28.89 -0.25
C TYR A 1101 -25.19 -29.21 -1.62
N GLN A 1102 -24.17 -30.07 -1.64
CA GLN A 1102 -23.55 -30.53 -2.89
C GLN A 1102 -24.55 -31.21 -3.84
N THR A 1103 -25.51 -31.97 -3.28
CA THR A 1103 -26.57 -32.62 -4.05
C THR A 1103 -27.53 -31.59 -4.66
N ILE A 1104 -27.93 -30.56 -3.90
CA ILE A 1104 -28.75 -29.45 -4.39
C ILE A 1104 -28.02 -28.73 -5.53
N LEU A 1105 -26.75 -28.37 -5.35
CA LEU A 1105 -25.95 -27.68 -6.37
C LEU A 1105 -25.82 -28.51 -7.65
N LYS A 1106 -25.44 -29.79 -7.53
CA LYS A 1106 -25.35 -30.75 -8.64
C LYS A 1106 -26.67 -30.94 -9.38
N ASN A 1107 -27.77 -31.10 -8.65
CA ASN A 1107 -29.07 -31.28 -9.28
C ASN A 1107 -29.57 -29.97 -9.91
N SER A 1108 -29.20 -28.81 -9.36
CA SER A 1108 -29.54 -27.50 -9.92
C SER A 1108 -28.89 -27.32 -11.28
N ILE A 1109 -27.59 -27.58 -11.41
CA ILE A 1109 -26.91 -27.49 -12.71
C ILE A 1109 -27.49 -28.48 -13.73
N GLN A 1110 -27.79 -29.72 -13.32
CA GLN A 1110 -28.41 -30.71 -14.19
C GLN A 1110 -29.84 -30.36 -14.61
N TRP A 1111 -30.58 -29.62 -13.78
CA TRP A 1111 -31.95 -29.22 -14.09
C TRP A 1111 -32.00 -28.02 -15.05
N VAL A 1112 -31.06 -27.07 -14.91
CA VAL A 1112 -31.01 -25.89 -15.78
C VAL A 1112 -30.45 -26.18 -17.16
N LEU A 1113 -29.49 -27.11 -17.27
CA LEU A 1113 -28.93 -27.49 -18.56
C LEU A 1113 -30.01 -28.09 -19.49
N PRO A 1114 -29.92 -27.85 -20.82
CA PRO A 1114 -30.76 -28.53 -21.79
C PRO A 1114 -30.52 -30.05 -21.71
N GLN A 1115 -31.59 -30.85 -21.73
CA GLN A 1115 -31.47 -32.32 -21.80
C GLN A 1115 -31.29 -32.82 -23.23
#